data_AF-A0A1Z3MLB5-F1
#
_entry.id   AF-A0A1Z3MLB5-F1
#
_cell.length_a   1.000
_cell.length_b   1.000
_cell.length_c   1.000
_cell.angle_alpha   90.00
_cell.angle_beta   90.00
_cell.angle_gamma   90.00
#
_symmetry.space_group_name_H-M   'P 1'
#
loop_
_entity.id
_entity.type
_entity.pdbx_description
1 polymer ?
#
loop_
_entity_poly.entity_id
_entity_poly.type
_entity_poly.pdbx_seq_one_letter_code
_entity_poly.pdbx_strand_id
1 'polypeptide(L)'
;MHTLTELALQTDKGIVLASALVENLRRQSIILPAMNAIERASAEAITRANRRIYAALTDSLLSPHRQRLDELLKRKDGSKVTWLAWLRQSPAKPNSRHMLEHIERLKSWQALDLPAGIERQVHQNRLLKIAREGGQMTPADLAKFEVQRRYATLVALAIEGMATVTDEIIDLHDRIIGKLFNAAKNKHQQQFQASGKAINDKVRMYGRIGQALIEAKQSGSDPFAAIEAVMPWDTFAASVTEAQTLARPADFDFLHHIGESYATLRRYAPQFLGVLKLRAAPAAKGVLDAIDMLRGMNSDSARKVPADAPTAFIKPRWAKLVLTDDGIDRRYYELCALSELKNALRSGDVWVQGSRQFKDFDEYLVPVEKFATLKLASELPLAVATDCDQYLHDRLELLEAQLATVNRMAAANDLPDAIITTASGLKITPLDAAVPDAAQAMIDQTAMLLPHLKITELLMEVDEWTGFTRHFTHLKTSDTAKDKTLLLTTILADAINLGLTKMAESCPGTTYAKLSWLQAWHIRDETYSTALAELVNAQFRQPFAGNWGDGTTSSSDGQNFRTGSKAESTGHINPKYGSSPGRTFYTHISDQYAPFSAKVVNVGIRDSTYVLDGLLYHESDLRIEEHYTDTAGFTDHVFGLMHLLGFRFAPRIRDLGETKLFIPKGDAAYDALKPMISSDRLNIKQIRAHWDEILRLATSIKQGTVTASLMLRKLGSYPRQNGLAVALRELGRIERTLFILDWLQSVELRRRVHAGLNKGEARNALARAVFFYRLGEIRDRSFEQQRYRASGLNLVTAAIVLWNTVYLERATSALRGNGTALDDTLLQYLSPLGWEHINLTGDYLWRSSAKVGAGKFRPLRPLPPA
;
A
#
# COMPACT_ATOMS: atom_id res chain seq x y z
N MET A 1 3.95 36.64 20.22
CA MET A 1 3.03 35.68 20.88
C MET A 1 1.75 35.40 20.09
N HIS A 2 1.02 36.42 19.61
CA HIS A 2 -0.22 36.20 18.87
C HIS A 2 0.00 35.40 17.57
N THR A 3 0.96 35.80 16.74
CA THR A 3 1.34 35.08 15.50
C THR A 3 1.77 33.63 15.75
N LEU A 4 2.52 33.38 16.84
CA LEU A 4 2.89 32.03 17.24
C LEU A 4 1.69 31.20 17.69
N THR A 5 0.70 31.83 18.31
CA THR A 5 -0.52 31.13 18.74
C THR A 5 -1.32 30.68 17.53
N GLU A 6 -1.42 31.51 16.48
CA GLU A 6 -2.09 31.13 15.22
C GLU A 6 -1.39 29.95 14.53
N LEU A 7 -0.05 29.95 14.48
CA LEU A 7 0.70 28.78 13.99
C LEU A 7 0.52 27.56 14.91
N ALA A 8 0.46 27.78 16.23
CA ALA A 8 0.28 26.72 17.21
C ALA A 8 -1.13 26.07 17.18
N LEU A 9 -2.13 26.77 16.62
CA LEU A 9 -3.44 26.19 16.31
C LEU A 9 -3.36 25.13 15.21
N GLN A 10 -2.28 25.12 14.41
CA GLN A 10 -2.08 24.17 13.31
C GLN A 10 -1.10 23.05 13.69
N THR A 11 -0.05 23.37 14.47
CA THR A 11 1.03 22.46 14.86
C THR A 11 1.50 22.69 16.30
N ASP A 12 1.91 21.65 17.02
CA ASP A 12 2.61 21.81 18.31
C ASP A 12 4.05 21.30 18.27
N LYS A 13 4.61 21.15 17.07
CA LYS A 13 6.05 20.87 16.91
C LYS A 13 6.84 22.09 17.39
N GLY A 14 7.48 21.96 18.56
CA GLY A 14 8.26 23.04 19.19
C GLY A 14 9.31 23.64 18.25
N ILE A 15 10.00 22.81 17.46
CA ILE A 15 11.02 23.29 16.51
C ILE A 15 10.45 24.15 15.38
N VAL A 16 9.22 23.85 14.91
CA VAL A 16 8.55 24.63 13.86
C VAL A 16 8.15 25.99 14.42
N LEU A 17 7.60 26.02 15.63
CA LEU A 17 7.25 27.26 16.33
C LEU A 17 8.50 28.10 16.64
N ALA A 18 9.58 27.47 17.11
CA ALA A 18 10.84 28.14 17.37
C ALA A 18 11.46 28.72 16.08
N SER A 19 11.48 27.95 14.99
CA SER A 19 12.00 28.41 13.70
C SER A 19 11.18 29.56 13.14
N ALA A 20 9.85 29.46 13.20
CA ALA A 20 8.96 30.54 12.78
C ALA A 20 9.10 31.80 13.65
N LEU A 21 9.32 31.64 14.97
CA LEU A 21 9.63 32.77 15.85
C LEU A 21 10.95 33.43 15.44
N VAL A 22 12.00 32.63 15.24
CA VAL A 22 13.32 33.11 14.83
C VAL A 22 13.25 33.85 13.49
N GLU A 23 12.58 33.28 12.49
CA GLU A 23 12.36 33.97 11.21
C GLU A 23 11.59 35.26 11.36
N ASN A 24 10.51 35.27 12.13
CA ASN A 24 9.70 36.47 12.31
C ASN A 24 10.47 37.58 13.01
N LEU A 25 11.21 37.25 14.08
CA LEU A 25 12.10 38.19 14.77
C LEU A 25 13.17 38.76 13.82
N ARG A 26 13.77 37.90 12.98
CA ARG A 26 14.74 38.34 11.95
C ARG A 26 14.11 39.27 10.91
N ARG A 27 12.92 38.93 10.40
CA ARG A 27 12.18 39.79 9.45
C ARG A 27 11.84 41.15 10.05
N GLN A 28 11.60 41.21 11.35
CA GLN A 28 11.34 42.45 12.10
C GLN A 28 12.61 43.14 12.61
N SER A 29 13.80 42.60 12.27
CA SER A 29 15.10 43.10 12.73
C SER A 29 15.25 43.18 14.26
N ILE A 30 14.62 42.24 14.98
CA ILE A 30 14.70 42.11 16.43
C ILE A 30 15.83 41.13 16.81
N ILE A 31 16.65 41.50 17.80
CA ILE A 31 17.72 40.64 18.34
C ILE A 31 17.09 39.35 18.92
N LEU A 32 17.66 38.20 18.56
CA LEU A 32 17.19 36.91 19.05
C LEU A 32 17.37 36.79 20.58
N PRO A 33 16.30 36.47 21.33
CA PRO A 33 16.43 36.27 22.76
C PRO A 33 17.13 34.93 23.05
N ALA A 34 17.52 34.73 24.31
CA ALA A 34 18.12 33.46 24.75
C ALA A 34 17.21 32.26 24.44
N MET A 35 17.81 31.09 24.20
CA MET A 35 17.07 29.88 23.77
C MET A 35 15.94 29.51 24.74
N ASN A 36 16.16 29.64 26.05
CA ASN A 36 15.15 29.41 27.08
C ASN A 36 13.91 30.33 26.97
N ALA A 37 14.06 31.53 26.41
CA ALA A 37 12.95 32.44 26.17
C ALA A 37 12.16 32.03 24.92
N ILE A 38 12.85 31.56 23.87
CA ILE A 38 12.24 30.99 22.66
C ILE A 38 11.43 29.74 23.00
N GLU A 39 11.99 28.85 23.83
CA GLU A 39 11.31 27.64 24.31
C GLU A 39 10.07 27.98 25.14
N ARG A 40 10.19 28.88 26.12
CA ARG A 40 9.05 29.33 26.94
C ARG A 40 7.96 29.98 26.10
N ALA A 41 8.32 30.85 25.16
CA ALA A 41 7.36 31.49 24.25
C ALA A 41 6.63 30.45 23.39
N SER A 42 7.35 29.46 22.87
CA SER A 42 6.76 28.36 22.09
C SER A 42 5.82 27.49 22.95
N ALA A 43 6.23 27.13 24.17
CA ALA A 43 5.42 26.36 25.11
C ALA A 43 4.16 27.12 25.56
N GLU A 44 4.27 28.43 25.79
CA GLU A 44 3.13 29.27 26.13
C GLU A 44 2.17 29.39 24.93
N ALA A 45 2.68 29.55 23.70
CA ALA A 45 1.85 29.57 22.50
C ALA A 45 1.08 28.24 22.32
N ILE A 46 1.73 27.09 22.55
CA ILE A 46 1.08 25.77 22.54
C ILE A 46 0.00 25.69 23.62
N THR A 47 0.27 26.18 24.83
CA THR A 47 -0.68 26.15 25.94
C THR A 47 -1.92 27.00 25.63
N ARG A 48 -1.73 28.20 25.07
CA ARG A 48 -2.82 29.08 24.62
C ARG A 48 -3.61 28.45 23.47
N ALA A 49 -2.93 27.87 22.48
CA ALA A 49 -3.57 27.17 21.38
C ALA A 49 -4.39 25.96 21.86
N ASN A 50 -3.86 25.14 22.79
CA ASN A 50 -4.58 24.01 23.36
C ASN A 50 -5.87 24.45 24.09
N ARG A 51 -5.82 25.53 24.88
CA ARG A 51 -7.03 26.08 25.51
C ARG A 51 -8.07 26.52 24.48
N ARG A 52 -7.66 27.23 23.43
CA ARG A 52 -8.55 27.64 22.32
C ARG A 52 -9.15 26.43 21.59
N ILE A 53 -8.34 25.41 21.33
CA ILE A 53 -8.78 24.16 20.68
C ILE A 53 -9.81 23.44 21.56
N TYR A 54 -9.55 23.33 22.87
CA TYR A 54 -10.50 22.68 23.79
C TYR A 54 -11.81 23.46 23.89
N ALA A 55 -11.75 24.78 23.97
CA ALA A 55 -12.93 25.64 23.93
C ALA A 55 -13.72 25.45 22.62
N ALA A 56 -13.07 25.52 21.46
CA ALA A 56 -13.71 25.30 20.16
C ALA A 56 -14.42 23.93 20.06
N LEU A 57 -13.87 22.88 20.68
CA LEU A 57 -14.50 21.56 20.69
C LEU A 57 -15.57 21.37 21.79
N THR A 58 -15.75 22.32 22.71
CA THR A 58 -16.62 22.14 23.88
C THR A 58 -17.67 23.23 24.11
N ASP A 59 -17.47 24.43 23.56
CA ASP A 59 -18.35 25.60 23.78
C ASP A 59 -19.74 25.39 23.17
N SER A 60 -19.83 24.69 22.04
CA SER A 60 -21.12 24.34 21.40
C SER A 60 -21.81 23.12 22.02
N LEU A 61 -21.21 22.47 23.04
CA LEU A 61 -21.79 21.28 23.67
C LEU A 61 -22.85 21.63 24.72
N LEU A 62 -24.09 21.23 24.45
CA LEU A 62 -25.20 21.28 25.40
C LEU A 62 -25.08 20.17 26.47
N SER A 63 -25.84 20.31 27.56
CA SER A 63 -25.88 19.35 28.67
C SER A 63 -26.14 17.90 28.22
N PRO A 64 -27.08 17.62 27.27
CA PRO A 64 -27.28 16.26 26.76
C PRO A 64 -26.04 15.67 26.07
N HIS A 65 -25.28 16.48 25.30
CA HIS A 65 -24.04 16.01 24.66
C HIS A 65 -23.01 15.60 25.72
N ARG A 66 -22.82 16.43 26.75
CA ARG A 66 -21.87 16.17 27.84
C ARG A 66 -22.23 14.90 28.61
N GLN A 67 -23.51 14.70 28.92
CA GLN A 67 -24.00 13.48 29.57
C GLN A 67 -23.70 12.22 28.73
N ARG A 68 -24.03 12.24 27.43
CA ARG A 68 -23.75 11.12 26.52
C ARG A 68 -22.25 10.82 26.39
N LEU A 69 -21.40 11.85 26.38
CA LEU A 69 -19.95 11.69 26.37
C LEU A 69 -19.43 11.06 27.68
N ASP A 70 -19.96 11.47 28.85
CA ASP A 70 -19.59 10.86 30.13
C ASP A 70 -20.04 9.40 30.23
N GLU A 71 -21.18 9.01 29.64
CA GLU A 71 -21.64 7.61 29.55
C GLU A 71 -20.63 6.70 28.81
N LEU A 72 -19.86 7.25 27.85
CA LEU A 72 -18.82 6.48 27.16
C LEU A 72 -17.77 5.91 28.11
N LEU A 73 -17.53 6.59 29.23
CA LEU A 73 -16.54 6.20 30.23
C LEU A 73 -17.06 5.12 31.18
N LYS A 74 -18.38 4.87 31.21
CA LYS A 74 -19.01 3.88 32.08
C LYS A 74 -19.01 2.48 31.46
N ARG A 75 -19.24 1.48 32.30
CA ARG A 75 -19.40 0.08 31.87
C ARG A 75 -20.64 -0.06 31.01
N LYS A 76 -20.53 -0.82 29.90
CA LYS A 76 -21.69 -1.18 29.09
C LYS A 76 -22.53 -2.22 29.84
N ASP A 77 -23.85 -2.06 29.81
CA ASP A 77 -24.76 -2.97 30.49
C ASP A 77 -24.54 -4.43 30.08
N GLY A 78 -24.50 -5.33 31.08
CA GLY A 78 -24.26 -6.76 30.87
C GLY A 78 -22.84 -7.11 30.40
N SER A 79 -21.89 -6.18 30.42
CA SER A 79 -20.52 -6.39 29.93
C SER A 79 -19.44 -5.98 30.92
N LYS A 80 -18.25 -6.61 30.80
CA LYS A 80 -17.04 -6.23 31.56
C LYS A 80 -16.27 -5.06 30.92
N VAL A 81 -16.66 -4.63 29.72
CA VAL A 81 -16.01 -3.51 29.00
C VAL A 81 -16.83 -2.22 29.10
N THR A 82 -16.17 -1.07 28.97
CA THR A 82 -16.85 0.23 28.87
C THR A 82 -17.46 0.45 27.49
N TRP A 83 -18.39 1.40 27.40
CA TRP A 83 -18.95 1.84 26.11
C TRP A 83 -17.85 2.26 25.14
N LEU A 84 -16.91 3.11 25.57
CA LEU A 84 -15.78 3.54 24.74
C LEU A 84 -14.90 2.36 24.29
N ALA A 85 -14.64 1.38 25.16
CA ALA A 85 -13.81 0.22 24.81
C ALA A 85 -14.51 -0.69 23.80
N TRP A 86 -15.83 -0.85 23.86
CA TRP A 86 -16.60 -1.61 22.87
C TRP A 86 -16.66 -0.90 21.51
N LEU A 87 -16.92 0.41 21.50
CA LEU A 87 -17.03 1.22 20.29
C LEU A 87 -15.75 1.28 19.46
N ARG A 88 -14.59 1.04 20.09
CA ARG A 88 -13.26 1.08 19.46
C ARG A 88 -12.77 -0.27 18.95
N GLN A 89 -13.55 -1.33 19.09
CA GLN A 89 -13.15 -2.64 18.59
C GLN A 89 -13.23 -2.67 17.06
N SER A 90 -12.22 -3.22 16.40
CA SER A 90 -12.25 -3.44 14.94
C SER A 90 -13.17 -4.60 14.54
N PRO A 91 -13.54 -4.69 13.25
CA PRO A 91 -14.32 -5.79 12.73
C PRO A 91 -13.64 -7.15 12.77
N ALA A 92 -14.45 -8.15 13.11
CA ALA A 92 -14.07 -9.55 13.09
C ALA A 92 -14.37 -10.15 11.70
N LYS A 93 -15.05 -11.30 11.63
CA LYS A 93 -15.20 -12.03 10.36
C LYS A 93 -16.13 -11.29 9.37
N PRO A 94 -15.84 -11.30 8.05
CA PRO A 94 -16.70 -10.71 7.02
C PRO A 94 -17.99 -11.52 6.84
N ASN A 95 -18.99 -11.24 7.65
CA ASN A 95 -20.33 -11.83 7.59
C ASN A 95 -21.41 -10.84 8.09
N SER A 96 -22.67 -11.16 7.84
CA SER A 96 -23.81 -10.28 8.17
C SER A 96 -23.93 -9.98 9.66
N ARG A 97 -23.57 -10.92 10.55
CA ARG A 97 -23.65 -10.72 12.01
C ARG A 97 -22.70 -9.63 12.48
N HIS A 98 -21.42 -9.73 12.12
CA HIS A 98 -20.45 -8.72 12.52
C HIS A 98 -20.74 -7.39 11.82
N MET A 99 -21.20 -7.39 10.56
CA MET A 99 -21.64 -6.17 9.89
C MET A 99 -22.71 -5.41 10.68
N LEU A 100 -23.74 -6.11 11.16
CA LEU A 100 -24.78 -5.50 11.99
C LEU A 100 -24.24 -4.95 13.31
N GLU A 101 -23.29 -5.64 13.94
CA GLU A 101 -22.61 -5.16 15.17
C GLU A 101 -21.80 -3.89 14.91
N HIS A 102 -21.13 -3.75 13.76
CA HIS A 102 -20.42 -2.50 13.42
C HIS A 102 -21.38 -1.36 13.08
N ILE A 103 -22.48 -1.67 12.40
CA ILE A 103 -23.54 -0.67 12.16
C ILE A 103 -24.13 -0.20 13.49
N GLU A 104 -24.31 -1.09 14.48
CA GLU A 104 -24.72 -0.69 15.83
C GLU A 104 -23.71 0.28 16.46
N ARG A 105 -22.41 0.01 16.35
CA ARG A 105 -21.36 0.92 16.86
C ARG A 105 -21.42 2.29 16.19
N LEU A 106 -21.59 2.35 14.87
CA LEU A 106 -21.73 3.61 14.16
C LEU A 106 -22.99 4.37 14.63
N LYS A 107 -24.11 3.68 14.79
CA LYS A 107 -25.35 4.27 15.34
C LYS A 107 -25.14 4.79 16.75
N SER A 108 -24.44 4.06 17.62
CA SER A 108 -24.10 4.51 18.97
C SER A 108 -23.20 5.76 18.97
N TRP A 109 -22.23 5.84 18.06
CA TRP A 109 -21.45 7.06 17.88
C TRP A 109 -22.31 8.23 17.38
N GLN A 110 -23.16 8.00 16.37
CA GLN A 110 -24.08 9.00 15.84
C GLN A 110 -25.10 9.49 16.88
N ALA A 111 -25.52 8.62 17.80
CA ALA A 111 -26.43 8.95 18.88
C ALA A 111 -25.85 9.93 19.91
N LEU A 112 -24.54 10.19 19.89
CA LEU A 112 -23.97 11.31 20.63
C LEU A 112 -24.54 12.65 20.17
N ASP A 113 -24.95 12.74 18.90
CA ASP A 113 -25.58 13.91 18.29
C ASP A 113 -24.73 15.18 18.45
N LEU A 114 -23.44 15.05 18.16
CA LEU A 114 -22.51 16.18 18.28
C LEU A 114 -22.90 17.30 17.29
N PRO A 115 -22.70 18.58 17.66
CA PRO A 115 -23.01 19.71 16.79
C PRO A 115 -22.35 19.57 15.41
N ALA A 116 -23.12 19.77 14.35
CA ALA A 116 -22.62 19.65 12.99
C ALA A 116 -21.49 20.67 12.71
N GLY A 117 -20.37 20.21 12.14
CA GLY A 117 -19.24 21.06 11.77
C GLY A 117 -18.31 21.43 12.94
N ILE A 118 -18.49 20.86 14.14
CA ILE A 118 -17.60 21.06 15.28
C ILE A 118 -16.14 20.67 14.95
N GLU A 119 -15.96 19.67 14.09
CA GLU A 119 -14.66 19.23 13.60
C GLU A 119 -13.94 20.25 12.71
N ARG A 120 -14.67 21.18 12.10
CA ARG A 120 -14.13 22.21 11.20
C ARG A 120 -13.63 23.44 11.96
N GLN A 121 -13.97 23.56 13.24
CA GLN A 121 -13.54 24.68 14.09
C GLN A 121 -12.08 24.55 14.54
N VAL A 122 -11.47 23.38 14.34
CA VAL A 122 -10.10 23.07 14.75
C VAL A 122 -9.33 22.51 13.57
N HIS A 123 -8.03 22.84 13.50
CA HIS A 123 -7.15 22.26 12.50
C HIS A 123 -7.08 20.73 12.63
N GLN A 124 -7.27 20.02 11.51
CA GLN A 124 -7.41 18.56 11.48
C GLN A 124 -6.25 17.82 12.15
N ASN A 125 -5.00 18.28 11.97
CA ASN A 125 -3.83 17.67 12.60
C ASN A 125 -3.90 17.70 14.14
N ARG A 126 -4.43 18.79 14.72
CA ARG A 126 -4.61 18.91 16.17
C ARG A 126 -5.71 17.97 16.65
N LEU A 127 -6.83 17.92 15.94
CA LEU A 127 -7.95 17.02 16.25
C LEU A 127 -7.50 15.54 16.27
N LEU A 128 -6.79 15.11 15.22
CA LEU A 128 -6.26 13.76 15.11
C LEU A 128 -5.26 13.44 16.22
N LYS A 129 -4.40 14.40 16.60
CA LYS A 129 -3.47 14.22 17.72
C LYS A 129 -4.22 13.99 19.03
N ILE A 130 -5.21 14.83 19.33
CA ILE A 130 -6.03 14.70 20.55
C ILE A 130 -6.75 13.34 20.56
N ALA A 131 -7.34 12.92 19.45
CA ALA A 131 -8.00 11.63 19.33
C ALA A 131 -7.02 10.47 19.57
N ARG A 132 -5.79 10.56 19.04
CA ARG A 132 -4.75 9.54 19.23
C ARG A 132 -4.28 9.48 20.68
N GLU A 133 -4.04 10.62 21.32
CA GLU A 133 -3.71 10.72 22.74
C GLU A 133 -4.80 10.06 23.60
N GLY A 134 -6.07 10.43 23.36
CA GLY A 134 -7.20 9.83 24.06
C GLY A 134 -7.36 8.34 23.77
N GLY A 135 -6.98 7.90 22.57
CA GLY A 135 -7.04 6.50 22.16
C GLY A 135 -6.12 5.61 22.98
N GLN A 136 -4.96 6.10 23.40
CA GLN A 136 -4.03 5.29 24.20
C GLN A 136 -4.39 5.25 25.69
N MET A 137 -5.36 6.07 26.13
CA MET A 137 -5.76 6.17 27.53
C MET A 137 -6.90 5.20 27.88
N THR A 138 -6.90 4.73 29.13
CA THR A 138 -8.06 4.00 29.65
C THR A 138 -9.21 4.98 29.93
N PRO A 139 -10.47 4.52 29.94
CA PRO A 139 -11.59 5.35 30.36
C PRO A 139 -11.40 5.98 31.75
N ALA A 140 -10.71 5.28 32.66
CA ALA A 140 -10.39 5.79 33.99
C ALA A 140 -9.35 6.93 33.96
N ASP A 141 -8.42 6.91 33.01
CA ASP A 141 -7.44 8.00 32.84
C ASP A 141 -8.11 9.23 32.22
N LEU A 142 -8.99 9.03 31.23
CA LEU A 142 -9.78 10.10 30.63
C LEU A 142 -10.71 10.76 31.65
N ALA A 143 -11.29 9.99 32.58
CA ALA A 143 -12.16 10.51 33.63
C ALA A 143 -11.44 11.50 34.56
N LYS A 144 -10.12 11.37 34.74
CA LYS A 144 -9.29 12.22 35.61
C LYS A 144 -8.91 13.56 34.96
N PHE A 145 -9.20 13.77 33.69
CA PHE A 145 -8.90 15.03 33.02
C PHE A 145 -9.73 16.19 33.58
N GLU A 146 -9.15 17.38 33.53
CA GLU A 146 -9.90 18.63 33.68
C GLU A 146 -11.06 18.66 32.67
N VAL A 147 -12.19 19.25 33.07
CA VAL A 147 -13.49 19.11 32.40
C VAL A 147 -13.42 19.50 30.92
N GLN A 148 -12.84 20.65 30.57
CA GLN A 148 -12.72 21.08 29.18
C GLN A 148 -11.85 20.13 28.37
N ARG A 149 -10.67 19.76 28.90
CA ARG A 149 -9.79 18.79 28.23
C ARG A 149 -10.47 17.44 28.02
N ARG A 150 -11.22 16.95 29.03
CA ARG A 150 -11.94 15.67 28.99
C ARG A 150 -12.93 15.65 27.85
N TYR A 151 -13.83 16.63 27.79
CA TYR A 151 -14.84 16.69 26.73
C TYR A 151 -14.21 16.92 25.35
N ALA A 152 -13.21 17.78 25.22
CA ALA A 152 -12.51 17.98 23.95
C ALA A 152 -11.87 16.68 23.43
N THR A 153 -11.30 15.88 24.34
CA THR A 153 -10.71 14.58 23.99
C THR A 153 -11.76 13.55 23.61
N LEU A 154 -12.90 13.50 24.32
CA LEU A 154 -14.00 12.61 23.99
C LEU A 154 -14.69 12.98 22.67
N VAL A 155 -14.83 14.28 22.37
CA VAL A 155 -15.32 14.77 21.07
C VAL A 155 -14.37 14.36 19.95
N ALA A 156 -13.06 14.58 20.12
CA ALA A 156 -12.06 14.16 19.13
C ALA A 156 -12.10 12.65 18.89
N LEU A 157 -12.21 11.85 19.97
CA LEU A 157 -12.38 10.40 19.90
C LEU A 157 -13.65 9.98 19.19
N ALA A 158 -14.76 10.70 19.38
CA ALA A 158 -16.03 10.41 18.73
C ALA A 158 -16.00 10.72 17.24
N ILE A 159 -15.44 11.88 16.84
CA ILE A 159 -15.30 12.25 15.42
C ILE A 159 -14.39 11.26 14.69
N GLU A 160 -13.28 10.88 15.32
CA GLU A 160 -12.44 9.80 14.84
C GLU A 160 -13.21 8.48 14.77
N GLY A 161 -13.78 8.01 15.88
CA GLY A 161 -14.51 6.76 15.94
C GLY A 161 -15.60 6.63 14.88
N MET A 162 -16.37 7.69 14.63
CA MET A 162 -17.37 7.73 13.54
C MET A 162 -16.74 7.51 12.18
N ALA A 163 -15.65 8.21 11.86
CA ALA A 163 -14.98 8.10 10.58
C ALA A 163 -14.34 6.72 10.38
N THR A 164 -13.66 6.19 11.40
CA THR A 164 -13.05 4.86 11.37
C THR A 164 -14.10 3.77 11.20
N VAL A 165 -15.18 3.78 11.99
CA VAL A 165 -16.22 2.74 11.89
C VAL A 165 -16.98 2.85 10.56
N THR A 166 -17.17 4.05 10.02
CA THR A 166 -17.77 4.25 8.68
C THR A 166 -16.92 3.58 7.61
N ASP A 167 -15.60 3.82 7.60
CA ASP A 167 -14.66 3.21 6.66
C ASP A 167 -14.64 1.67 6.82
N GLU A 168 -14.60 1.18 8.08
CA GLU A 168 -14.61 -0.26 8.39
C GLU A 168 -15.90 -0.96 7.93
N ILE A 169 -17.07 -0.31 8.02
CA ILE A 169 -18.34 -0.83 7.51
C ILE A 169 -18.31 -0.98 5.98
N ILE A 170 -17.77 0.01 5.27
CA ILE A 170 -17.66 -0.03 3.80
C ILE A 170 -16.67 -1.12 3.36
N ASP A 171 -15.52 -1.21 4.02
CA ASP A 171 -14.52 -2.25 3.78
C ASP A 171 -15.08 -3.66 4.04
N LEU A 172 -15.86 -3.82 5.12
CA LEU A 172 -16.50 -5.08 5.45
C LEU A 172 -17.53 -5.48 4.38
N HIS A 173 -18.25 -4.50 3.81
CA HIS A 173 -19.18 -4.73 2.70
C HIS A 173 -18.43 -5.19 1.44
N ASP A 174 -17.33 -4.54 1.05
CA ASP A 174 -16.48 -4.98 -0.08
C ASP A 174 -16.05 -6.44 0.12
N ARG A 175 -15.54 -6.78 1.31
CA ARG A 175 -15.09 -8.15 1.62
C ARG A 175 -16.22 -9.18 1.54
N ILE A 176 -17.42 -8.85 2.04
CA ILE A 176 -18.58 -9.74 1.94
C ILE A 176 -18.94 -9.94 0.46
N ILE A 177 -19.10 -8.87 -0.32
CA ILE A 177 -19.40 -8.95 -1.76
C ILE A 177 -18.34 -9.78 -2.49
N GLY A 178 -17.05 -9.47 -2.29
CA GLY A 178 -15.95 -10.20 -2.92
C GLY A 178 -15.97 -11.70 -2.60
N LYS A 179 -16.26 -12.07 -1.36
CA LYS A 179 -16.40 -13.48 -0.96
C LYS A 179 -17.57 -14.17 -1.66
N LEU A 180 -18.71 -13.51 -1.78
CA LEU A 180 -19.89 -14.07 -2.45
C LEU A 180 -19.64 -14.30 -3.95
N PHE A 181 -19.02 -13.32 -4.63
CA PHE A 181 -18.67 -13.44 -6.05
C PHE A 181 -17.62 -14.54 -6.29
N ASN A 182 -16.60 -14.63 -5.45
CA ASN A 182 -15.60 -15.69 -5.55
C ASN A 182 -16.20 -17.07 -5.29
N ALA A 183 -17.11 -17.22 -4.32
CA ALA A 183 -17.80 -18.48 -4.09
C ALA A 183 -18.65 -18.90 -5.29
N ALA A 184 -19.41 -17.96 -5.88
CA ALA A 184 -20.20 -18.21 -7.08
C ALA A 184 -19.31 -18.60 -8.28
N LYS A 185 -18.20 -17.89 -8.50
CA LYS A 185 -17.22 -18.20 -9.55
C LYS A 185 -16.58 -19.57 -9.37
N ASN A 186 -16.17 -19.90 -8.14
CA ASN A 186 -15.56 -21.21 -7.84
C ASN A 186 -16.57 -22.34 -8.03
N LYS A 187 -17.82 -22.17 -7.58
CA LYS A 187 -18.89 -23.16 -7.78
C LYS A 187 -19.16 -23.38 -9.27
N HIS A 188 -19.24 -22.30 -10.04
CA HIS A 188 -19.39 -22.34 -11.48
C HIS A 188 -18.21 -23.06 -12.16
N GLN A 189 -16.97 -22.76 -11.76
CA GLN A 189 -15.78 -23.41 -12.28
C GLN A 189 -15.73 -24.90 -11.93
N GLN A 190 -16.11 -25.29 -10.70
CA GLN A 190 -16.18 -26.69 -10.29
C GLN A 190 -17.25 -27.45 -11.10
N GLN A 191 -18.43 -26.86 -11.29
CA GLN A 191 -19.49 -27.44 -12.13
C GLN A 191 -19.04 -27.56 -13.59
N PHE A 192 -18.31 -26.57 -14.11
CA PHE A 192 -17.75 -26.62 -15.45
C PHE A 192 -16.69 -27.73 -15.58
N GLN A 193 -15.78 -27.85 -14.62
CA GLN A 193 -14.76 -28.90 -14.58
C GLN A 193 -15.38 -30.30 -14.45
N ALA A 194 -16.42 -30.47 -13.62
CA ALA A 194 -17.14 -31.72 -13.46
C ALA A 194 -17.82 -32.17 -14.76
N SER A 195 -18.37 -31.23 -15.53
CA SER A 195 -18.94 -31.50 -16.86
C SER A 195 -17.88 -31.59 -17.97
N GLY A 196 -16.63 -31.20 -17.71
CA GLY A 196 -15.57 -31.09 -18.72
C GLY A 196 -15.21 -32.41 -19.40
N LYS A 197 -15.21 -33.53 -18.64
CA LYS A 197 -14.99 -34.86 -19.20
C LYS A 197 -16.12 -35.24 -20.18
N ALA A 198 -17.37 -35.09 -19.77
CA ALA A 198 -18.54 -35.36 -20.61
C ALA A 198 -18.56 -34.47 -21.86
N ILE A 199 -18.21 -33.19 -21.74
CA ILE A 199 -18.09 -32.28 -22.89
C ILE A 199 -17.01 -32.75 -23.87
N ASN A 200 -15.81 -33.10 -23.39
CA ASN A 200 -14.72 -33.57 -24.24
C ASN A 200 -15.06 -34.90 -24.94
N ASP A 201 -15.73 -35.81 -24.24
CA ASP A 201 -16.20 -37.08 -24.80
C ASP A 201 -17.20 -36.83 -25.93
N LYS A 202 -18.15 -35.89 -25.76
CA LYS A 202 -19.09 -35.49 -26.83
C LYS A 202 -18.40 -34.78 -28.00
N VAL A 203 -17.46 -33.87 -27.75
CA VAL A 203 -16.71 -33.17 -28.81
C VAL A 203 -15.91 -34.17 -29.66
N ARG A 204 -15.24 -35.14 -29.03
CA ARG A 204 -14.54 -36.22 -29.74
C ARG A 204 -15.48 -37.09 -30.56
N MET A 205 -16.63 -37.43 -29.98
CA MET A 205 -17.66 -38.21 -30.65
C MET A 205 -18.19 -37.48 -31.90
N TYR A 206 -18.56 -36.20 -31.80
CA TYR A 206 -19.00 -35.42 -32.94
C TYR A 206 -17.89 -35.14 -33.96
N GLY A 207 -16.64 -35.04 -33.53
CA GLY A 207 -15.49 -34.99 -34.44
C GLY A 207 -15.37 -36.24 -35.31
N ARG A 208 -15.59 -37.43 -34.74
CA ARG A 208 -15.60 -38.71 -35.49
C ARG A 208 -16.77 -38.78 -36.48
N ILE A 209 -17.96 -38.34 -36.05
CA ILE A 209 -19.14 -38.27 -36.92
C ILE A 209 -18.92 -37.29 -38.06
N GLY A 210 -18.35 -36.12 -37.77
CA GLY A 210 -17.98 -35.12 -38.79
C GLY A 210 -16.97 -35.67 -39.80
N GLN A 211 -15.97 -36.42 -39.34
CA GLN A 211 -14.99 -37.07 -40.22
C GLN A 211 -15.64 -38.12 -41.12
N ALA A 212 -16.49 -38.99 -40.56
CA ALA A 212 -17.24 -40.00 -41.32
C ALA A 212 -18.15 -39.35 -42.38
N LEU A 213 -18.80 -38.23 -42.06
CA LEU A 213 -19.62 -37.47 -43.01
C LEU A 213 -18.79 -36.82 -44.12
N ILE A 214 -17.59 -36.32 -43.82
CA ILE A 214 -16.66 -35.78 -44.82
C ILE A 214 -16.20 -36.88 -45.78
N GLU A 215 -15.83 -38.05 -45.25
CA GLU A 215 -15.41 -39.22 -46.05
C GLU A 215 -16.55 -39.77 -46.91
N ALA A 216 -17.77 -39.84 -46.37
CA ALA A 216 -18.95 -40.23 -47.13
C ALA A 216 -19.24 -39.28 -48.29
N LYS A 217 -19.13 -37.96 -48.05
CA LYS A 217 -19.29 -36.93 -49.09
C LYS A 217 -18.21 -37.03 -50.17
N GLN A 218 -16.96 -37.34 -49.80
CA GLN A 218 -15.86 -37.47 -50.76
C GLN A 218 -15.95 -38.75 -51.60
N SER A 219 -16.46 -39.83 -51.03
CA SER A 219 -16.60 -41.14 -51.69
C SER A 219 -17.96 -41.34 -52.39
N GLY A 220 -18.90 -40.41 -52.25
CA GLY A 220 -20.24 -40.50 -52.83
C GLY A 220 -21.16 -41.53 -52.15
N SER A 221 -20.87 -41.90 -50.90
CA SER A 221 -21.64 -42.88 -50.13
C SER A 221 -22.68 -42.22 -49.23
N ASP A 222 -23.65 -43.01 -48.72
CA ASP A 222 -24.79 -42.52 -47.96
C ASP A 222 -24.38 -41.90 -46.60
N PRO A 223 -24.69 -40.62 -46.34
CA PRO A 223 -24.39 -39.95 -45.07
C PRO A 223 -25.04 -40.62 -43.84
N PHE A 224 -26.21 -41.22 -43.98
CA PHE A 224 -26.91 -41.84 -42.84
C PHE A 224 -26.25 -43.17 -42.46
N ALA A 225 -25.91 -44.00 -43.45
CA ALA A 225 -25.11 -45.19 -43.24
C ALA A 225 -23.72 -44.88 -42.61
N ALA A 226 -23.12 -43.75 -42.96
CA ALA A 226 -21.83 -43.33 -42.40
C ALA A 226 -21.93 -42.91 -40.92
N ILE A 227 -23.04 -42.30 -40.48
CA ILE A 227 -23.30 -42.01 -39.07
C ILE A 227 -23.53 -43.32 -38.29
N GLU A 228 -24.33 -44.24 -38.85
CA GLU A 228 -24.64 -45.54 -38.23
C GLU A 228 -23.42 -46.45 -38.09
N ALA A 229 -22.46 -46.34 -39.00
CA ALA A 229 -21.16 -47.02 -38.91
C ALA A 229 -20.31 -46.53 -37.72
N VAL A 230 -20.50 -45.29 -37.28
CA VAL A 230 -19.83 -44.74 -36.09
C VAL A 230 -20.59 -45.09 -34.81
N MET A 231 -21.93 -45.01 -34.83
CA MET A 231 -22.78 -45.40 -33.70
C MET A 231 -24.24 -45.60 -34.12
N PRO A 232 -25.03 -46.46 -33.43
CA PRO A 232 -26.45 -46.65 -33.73
C PRO A 232 -27.26 -45.35 -33.66
N TRP A 233 -28.26 -45.21 -34.54
CA TRP A 233 -29.06 -43.98 -34.68
C TRP A 233 -29.74 -43.53 -33.38
N ASP A 234 -30.30 -44.45 -32.61
CA ASP A 234 -30.93 -44.12 -31.32
C ASP A 234 -29.92 -43.60 -30.28
N THR A 235 -28.69 -44.13 -30.33
CA THR A 235 -27.61 -43.67 -29.46
C THR A 235 -27.13 -42.28 -29.91
N PHE A 236 -27.10 -42.02 -31.21
CA PHE A 236 -26.82 -40.70 -31.76
C PHE A 236 -27.89 -39.68 -31.34
N ALA A 237 -29.17 -39.98 -31.48
CA ALA A 237 -30.27 -39.09 -31.07
C ALA A 237 -30.26 -38.79 -29.56
N ALA A 238 -30.02 -39.80 -28.72
CA ALA A 238 -29.83 -39.62 -27.28
C ALA A 238 -28.60 -38.74 -27.00
N SER A 239 -27.51 -38.94 -27.74
CA SER A 239 -26.28 -38.15 -27.58
C SER A 239 -26.45 -36.69 -27.99
N VAL A 240 -27.29 -36.38 -28.98
CA VAL A 240 -27.65 -35.01 -29.41
C VAL A 240 -28.45 -34.32 -28.33
N THR A 241 -29.41 -35.01 -27.72
CA THR A 241 -30.21 -34.48 -26.60
C THR A 241 -29.31 -34.23 -25.37
N GLU A 242 -28.43 -35.17 -25.04
CA GLU A 242 -27.45 -35.02 -23.95
C GLU A 242 -26.46 -33.89 -24.25
N ALA A 243 -26.01 -33.77 -25.50
CA ALA A 243 -25.13 -32.69 -25.93
C ALA A 243 -25.83 -31.33 -25.91
N GLN A 244 -27.12 -31.23 -26.21
CA GLN A 244 -27.91 -30.01 -26.05
C GLN A 244 -28.09 -29.65 -24.57
N THR A 245 -28.18 -30.65 -23.69
CA THR A 245 -28.24 -30.45 -22.23
C THR A 245 -26.89 -30.01 -21.66
N LEU A 246 -25.79 -30.52 -22.22
CA LEU A 246 -24.41 -30.15 -21.88
C LEU A 246 -23.96 -28.84 -22.56
N ALA A 247 -24.52 -28.52 -23.73
CA ALA A 247 -24.28 -27.30 -24.49
C ALA A 247 -25.01 -26.16 -23.81
N ARG A 248 -24.29 -25.49 -22.92
CA ARG A 248 -24.81 -24.33 -22.19
C ARG A 248 -24.86 -23.12 -23.13
N PRO A 249 -25.80 -22.17 -22.91
CA PRO A 249 -25.86 -20.94 -23.69
C PRO A 249 -24.53 -20.18 -23.67
N ALA A 250 -24.24 -19.41 -24.72
CA ALA A 250 -23.07 -18.52 -24.77
C ALA A 250 -23.03 -17.51 -23.59
N ASP A 251 -24.18 -17.28 -22.96
CA ASP A 251 -24.38 -16.39 -21.81
C ASP A 251 -24.17 -17.06 -20.44
N PHE A 252 -23.68 -18.32 -20.39
CA PHE A 252 -23.54 -19.09 -19.16
C PHE A 252 -22.55 -18.43 -18.18
N ASP A 253 -23.09 -17.66 -17.25
CA ASP A 253 -22.35 -16.84 -16.31
C ASP A 253 -22.53 -17.31 -14.86
N PHE A 254 -21.53 -17.07 -14.02
CA PHE A 254 -21.59 -17.37 -12.59
C PHE A 254 -22.59 -16.49 -11.82
N LEU A 255 -23.08 -15.40 -12.43
CA LEU A 255 -23.99 -14.44 -11.79
C LEU A 255 -25.31 -15.08 -11.31
N HIS A 256 -25.81 -16.11 -12.00
CA HIS A 256 -27.01 -16.85 -11.56
C HIS A 256 -26.85 -17.43 -10.15
N HIS A 257 -25.65 -17.95 -9.82
CA HIS A 257 -25.36 -18.53 -8.51
C HIS A 257 -25.24 -17.49 -7.38
N ILE A 258 -25.03 -16.22 -7.71
CA ILE A 258 -24.97 -15.16 -6.69
C ILE A 258 -26.33 -14.99 -6.01
N GLY A 259 -27.43 -15.25 -6.74
CA GLY A 259 -28.79 -15.22 -6.21
C GLY A 259 -28.98 -16.13 -4.99
N GLU A 260 -28.28 -17.25 -4.91
CA GLU A 260 -28.32 -18.18 -3.77
C GLU A 260 -27.84 -17.51 -2.46
N SER A 261 -26.98 -16.51 -2.57
CA SER A 261 -26.40 -15.77 -1.44
C SER A 261 -27.18 -14.52 -1.06
N TYR A 262 -28.28 -14.20 -1.76
CA TYR A 262 -29.09 -13.00 -1.54
C TYR A 262 -29.54 -12.84 -0.08
N ALA A 263 -29.95 -13.94 0.57
CA ALA A 263 -30.38 -13.92 1.98
C ALA A 263 -29.29 -13.41 2.93
N THR A 264 -28.01 -13.65 2.62
CA THR A 264 -26.88 -13.18 3.43
C THR A 264 -26.74 -11.66 3.35
N LEU A 265 -26.87 -11.09 2.15
CA LEU A 265 -26.81 -9.64 1.91
C LEU A 265 -28.04 -8.94 2.51
N ARG A 266 -29.22 -9.49 2.27
CA ARG A 266 -30.49 -8.93 2.70
C ARG A 266 -30.59 -8.74 4.21
N ARG A 267 -29.92 -9.58 5.00
CA ARG A 267 -29.87 -9.48 6.48
C ARG A 267 -29.31 -8.16 7.00
N TYR A 268 -28.41 -7.50 6.26
CA TYR A 268 -27.77 -6.27 6.71
C TYR A 268 -27.96 -5.08 5.77
N ALA A 269 -28.28 -5.31 4.49
CA ALA A 269 -28.38 -4.27 3.48
C ALA A 269 -29.30 -3.09 3.89
N PRO A 270 -30.50 -3.29 4.49
CA PRO A 270 -31.33 -2.17 4.92
C PRO A 270 -30.65 -1.26 5.94
N GLN A 271 -29.99 -1.84 6.94
CA GLN A 271 -29.31 -1.05 7.98
C GLN A 271 -28.03 -0.40 7.44
N PHE A 272 -27.32 -1.07 6.54
CA PHE A 272 -26.14 -0.54 5.87
C PHE A 272 -26.48 0.68 5.02
N LEU A 273 -27.53 0.59 4.20
CA LEU A 273 -27.97 1.72 3.38
C LEU A 273 -28.55 2.85 4.24
N GLY A 274 -29.21 2.54 5.35
CA GLY A 274 -29.81 3.54 6.24
C GLY A 274 -28.79 4.34 7.07
N VAL A 275 -27.66 3.74 7.45
CA VAL A 275 -26.67 4.41 8.33
C VAL A 275 -25.69 5.33 7.57
N LEU A 276 -25.51 5.10 6.26
CA LEU A 276 -24.56 5.84 5.43
C LEU A 276 -25.19 7.06 4.76
N LYS A 277 -24.59 8.24 4.94
CA LYS A 277 -24.99 9.47 4.23
C LYS A 277 -24.26 9.56 2.89
N LEU A 278 -24.87 9.00 1.86
CA LEU A 278 -24.31 8.90 0.51
C LEU A 278 -24.51 10.18 -0.30
N ARG A 279 -23.49 10.54 -1.09
CA ARG A 279 -23.50 11.58 -2.13
C ARG A 279 -22.88 11.00 -3.39
N ALA A 280 -23.27 11.50 -4.56
CA ALA A 280 -22.79 10.99 -5.84
C ALA A 280 -22.44 12.12 -6.80
N ALA A 281 -21.40 11.87 -7.59
CA ALA A 281 -21.05 12.66 -8.75
C ALA A 281 -22.12 12.47 -9.85
N PRO A 282 -22.23 13.39 -10.83
CA PRO A 282 -23.21 13.27 -11.91
C PRO A 282 -23.18 11.90 -12.62
N ALA A 283 -21.99 11.31 -12.81
CA ALA A 283 -21.82 10.02 -13.48
C ALA A 283 -22.41 8.83 -12.70
N ALA A 284 -22.50 8.89 -11.38
CA ALA A 284 -23.04 7.81 -10.53
C ALA A 284 -24.43 8.11 -9.96
N LYS A 285 -25.10 9.16 -10.45
CA LYS A 285 -26.44 9.53 -9.99
C LYS A 285 -27.44 8.37 -10.15
N GLY A 286 -27.40 7.64 -11.26
CA GLY A 286 -28.27 6.47 -11.46
C GLY A 286 -28.07 5.34 -10.44
N VAL A 287 -26.85 5.19 -9.88
CA VAL A 287 -26.61 4.24 -8.78
C VAL A 287 -27.22 4.78 -7.48
N LEU A 288 -27.05 6.07 -7.18
CA LEU A 288 -27.62 6.68 -5.98
C LEU A 288 -29.16 6.64 -6.00
N ASP A 289 -29.79 6.97 -7.13
CA ASP A 289 -31.24 6.91 -7.30
C ASP A 289 -31.78 5.48 -7.05
N ALA A 290 -31.05 4.46 -7.52
CA ALA A 290 -31.39 3.07 -7.26
C ALA A 290 -31.27 2.69 -5.78
N ILE A 291 -30.24 3.20 -5.09
CA ILE A 291 -30.08 3.01 -3.65
C ILE A 291 -31.19 3.71 -2.86
N ASP A 292 -31.60 4.91 -3.27
CA ASP A 292 -32.69 5.64 -2.63
C ASP A 292 -34.05 4.96 -2.86
N MET A 293 -34.27 4.39 -4.05
CA MET A 293 -35.41 3.49 -4.31
C MET A 293 -35.40 2.28 -3.35
N LEU A 294 -34.25 1.63 -3.16
CA LEU A 294 -34.13 0.53 -2.20
C LEU A 294 -34.36 0.96 -0.75
N ARG A 295 -33.94 2.17 -0.36
CA ARG A 295 -34.24 2.74 0.97
C ARG A 295 -35.74 2.92 1.17
N GLY A 296 -36.44 3.52 0.20
CA GLY A 296 -37.90 3.66 0.22
C GLY A 296 -38.60 2.30 0.35
N MET A 297 -38.25 1.35 -0.52
CA MET A 297 -38.79 -0.02 -0.46
C MET A 297 -38.54 -0.73 0.88
N ASN A 298 -37.41 -0.45 1.54
CA ASN A 298 -37.10 -1.02 2.85
C ASN A 298 -37.95 -0.42 3.97
N SER A 299 -38.19 0.89 3.91
CA SER A 299 -39.06 1.60 4.86
C SER A 299 -40.52 1.14 4.72
N ASP A 300 -41.00 1.00 3.49
CA ASP A 300 -42.39 0.63 3.19
C ASP A 300 -42.64 -0.88 3.22
N SER A 301 -41.59 -1.69 3.47
CA SER A 301 -41.64 -3.16 3.40
C SER A 301 -42.18 -3.70 2.06
N ALA A 302 -42.05 -2.91 0.97
CA ALA A 302 -42.52 -3.25 -0.36
C ALA A 302 -41.79 -4.49 -0.88
N ARG A 303 -42.53 -5.46 -1.46
CA ARG A 303 -41.97 -6.75 -1.94
C ARG A 303 -41.53 -6.73 -3.40
N LYS A 304 -42.22 -5.96 -4.25
CA LYS A 304 -41.94 -5.83 -5.68
C LYS A 304 -41.21 -4.51 -5.95
N VAL A 305 -40.28 -4.53 -6.91
CA VAL A 305 -39.64 -3.30 -7.39
C VAL A 305 -40.63 -2.57 -8.32
N PRO A 306 -40.85 -1.25 -8.14
CA PRO A 306 -41.70 -0.46 -9.03
C PRO A 306 -41.22 -0.49 -10.49
N ALA A 307 -42.14 -0.36 -11.45
CA ALA A 307 -41.82 -0.40 -12.88
C ALA A 307 -41.00 0.82 -13.35
N ASP A 308 -41.10 1.94 -12.63
CA ASP A 308 -40.34 3.18 -12.83
C ASP A 308 -39.00 3.21 -12.09
N ALA A 309 -38.57 2.08 -11.50
CA ALA A 309 -37.29 2.00 -10.81
C ALA A 309 -36.12 2.34 -11.75
N PRO A 310 -35.08 3.04 -11.27
CA PRO A 310 -33.91 3.37 -12.08
C PRO A 310 -33.23 2.12 -12.64
N THR A 311 -33.07 2.02 -13.97
CA THR A 311 -32.42 0.86 -14.61
C THR A 311 -31.12 1.23 -15.34
N ALA A 312 -30.83 2.53 -15.49
CA ALA A 312 -29.67 3.02 -16.26
C ALA A 312 -28.31 2.56 -15.71
N PHE A 313 -28.22 2.23 -14.42
CA PHE A 313 -26.99 1.74 -13.81
C PHE A 313 -26.72 0.25 -14.07
N ILE A 314 -27.71 -0.50 -14.56
CA ILE A 314 -27.63 -1.95 -14.76
C ILE A 314 -26.72 -2.23 -15.96
N LYS A 315 -25.59 -2.89 -15.71
CA LYS A 315 -24.68 -3.31 -16.79
C LYS A 315 -25.33 -4.40 -17.65
N PRO A 316 -24.97 -4.51 -18.95
CA PRO A 316 -25.53 -5.52 -19.87
C PRO A 316 -25.48 -6.96 -19.33
N ARG A 317 -24.42 -7.28 -18.59
CA ARG A 317 -24.21 -8.58 -17.96
C ARG A 317 -25.24 -8.95 -16.89
N TRP A 318 -25.85 -7.95 -16.24
CA TRP A 318 -26.93 -8.13 -15.25
C TRP A 318 -28.33 -8.04 -15.87
N ALA A 319 -28.48 -7.42 -17.04
CA ALA A 319 -29.77 -7.07 -17.61
C ALA A 319 -30.73 -8.27 -17.71
N LYS A 320 -30.25 -9.42 -18.21
CA LYS A 320 -31.06 -10.66 -18.34
C LYS A 320 -31.51 -11.27 -17.01
N LEU A 321 -30.85 -10.92 -15.90
CA LEU A 321 -31.20 -11.41 -14.56
C LEU A 321 -32.14 -10.46 -13.82
N VAL A 322 -32.00 -9.16 -14.09
CA VAL A 322 -32.74 -8.10 -13.40
C VAL A 322 -34.06 -7.80 -14.10
N LEU A 323 -34.06 -7.79 -15.43
CA LEU A 323 -35.23 -7.52 -16.25
C LEU A 323 -35.77 -8.85 -16.77
N THR A 324 -36.88 -9.31 -16.21
CA THR A 324 -37.58 -10.53 -16.64
C THR A 324 -38.92 -10.18 -17.29
N ASP A 325 -39.55 -11.12 -17.97
CA ASP A 325 -40.86 -10.92 -18.60
C ASP A 325 -41.95 -10.59 -17.57
N ASP A 326 -41.76 -11.01 -16.31
CA ASP A 326 -42.65 -10.74 -15.16
C ASP A 326 -42.37 -9.41 -14.45
N GLY A 327 -41.41 -8.61 -14.95
CA GLY A 327 -41.00 -7.32 -14.38
C GLY A 327 -39.57 -7.33 -13.82
N ILE A 328 -39.29 -6.46 -12.84
CA ILE A 328 -37.94 -6.34 -12.27
C ILE A 328 -37.76 -7.35 -11.11
N ASP A 329 -36.80 -8.27 -11.25
CA ASP A 329 -36.44 -9.20 -10.17
C ASP A 329 -35.69 -8.44 -9.06
N ARG A 330 -36.35 -8.34 -7.90
CA ARG A 330 -35.81 -7.65 -6.73
C ARG A 330 -34.45 -8.19 -6.27
N ARG A 331 -34.26 -9.52 -6.29
CA ARG A 331 -33.05 -10.14 -5.74
C ARG A 331 -31.85 -9.72 -6.56
N TYR A 332 -31.95 -9.82 -7.88
CA TYR A 332 -30.89 -9.42 -8.79
C TYR A 332 -30.75 -7.90 -8.88
N TYR A 333 -31.83 -7.12 -8.76
CA TYR A 333 -31.77 -5.66 -8.68
C TYR A 333 -30.98 -5.19 -7.43
N GLU A 334 -31.29 -5.72 -6.24
CA GLU A 334 -30.55 -5.41 -5.00
C GLU A 334 -29.07 -5.85 -5.07
N LEU A 335 -28.79 -7.03 -5.62
CA LEU A 335 -27.43 -7.53 -5.81
C LEU A 335 -26.62 -6.65 -6.77
N CYS A 336 -27.24 -6.23 -7.89
CA CYS A 336 -26.64 -5.36 -8.87
C CYS A 336 -26.35 -3.98 -8.26
N ALA A 337 -27.33 -3.36 -7.61
CA ALA A 337 -27.19 -2.04 -7.00
C ALA A 337 -26.10 -2.00 -5.92
N LEU A 338 -26.02 -3.01 -5.04
CA LEU A 338 -24.96 -3.09 -4.02
C LEU A 338 -23.57 -3.36 -4.61
N SER A 339 -23.49 -4.16 -5.67
CA SER A 339 -22.23 -4.40 -6.40
C SER A 339 -21.74 -3.13 -7.11
N GLU A 340 -22.64 -2.37 -7.74
CA GLU A 340 -22.29 -1.10 -8.38
C GLU A 340 -22.01 0.01 -7.37
N LEU A 341 -22.72 0.08 -6.25
CA LEU A 341 -22.39 0.98 -5.13
C LEU A 341 -20.97 0.73 -4.61
N LYS A 342 -20.60 -0.53 -4.43
CA LYS A 342 -19.24 -0.92 -4.05
C LYS A 342 -18.19 -0.45 -5.06
N ASN A 343 -18.47 -0.56 -6.36
CA ASN A 343 -17.56 -0.06 -7.40
C ASN A 343 -17.48 1.48 -7.38
N ALA A 344 -18.62 2.16 -7.24
CA ALA A 344 -18.71 3.62 -7.22
C ALA A 344 -18.05 4.26 -5.98
N LEU A 345 -18.14 3.60 -4.81
CA LEU A 345 -17.41 4.00 -3.60
C LEU A 345 -15.89 3.83 -3.80
N ARG A 346 -15.47 2.77 -4.48
CA ARG A 346 -14.05 2.52 -4.77
C ARG A 346 -13.48 3.51 -5.79
N SER A 347 -14.24 3.92 -6.80
CA SER A 347 -13.82 4.97 -7.73
C SER A 347 -13.83 6.33 -7.05
N GLY A 348 -14.78 6.59 -6.15
CA GLY A 348 -15.02 7.92 -5.59
C GLY A 348 -16.15 8.66 -6.30
N ASP A 349 -16.82 8.03 -7.27
CA ASP A 349 -18.03 8.57 -7.89
C ASP A 349 -19.20 8.65 -6.90
N VAL A 350 -19.16 7.83 -5.85
CA VAL A 350 -20.01 7.94 -4.66
C VAL A 350 -19.11 8.11 -3.45
N TRP A 351 -19.49 9.01 -2.54
CA TRP A 351 -18.77 9.24 -1.30
C TRP A 351 -19.72 9.26 -0.11
N VAL A 352 -19.15 9.08 1.09
CA VAL A 352 -19.87 9.01 2.35
C VAL A 352 -19.46 10.19 3.22
N GLN A 353 -20.45 10.99 3.63
CA GLN A 353 -20.20 12.08 4.55
C GLN A 353 -19.68 11.55 5.90
N GLY A 354 -18.55 12.08 6.37
CA GLY A 354 -17.89 11.65 7.62
C GLY A 354 -16.87 10.53 7.44
N SER A 355 -16.74 9.94 6.26
CA SER A 355 -15.67 8.99 5.94
C SER A 355 -14.31 9.69 5.77
N ARG A 356 -13.20 8.95 5.92
CA ARG A 356 -11.86 9.43 5.55
C ARG A 356 -11.39 8.91 4.20
N GLN A 357 -11.69 7.65 3.92
CA GLN A 357 -11.24 6.97 2.70
C GLN A 357 -12.20 7.14 1.51
N PHE A 358 -13.46 7.45 1.80
CA PHE A 358 -14.55 7.59 0.83
C PHE A 358 -15.14 9.01 0.88
N LYS A 359 -14.31 10.02 0.66
CA LYS A 359 -14.72 11.43 0.46
C LYS A 359 -14.80 11.78 -1.03
N ASP A 360 -15.33 12.97 -1.31
CA ASP A 360 -15.25 13.60 -2.64
C ASP A 360 -13.79 13.62 -3.11
N PHE A 361 -13.57 13.33 -4.39
CA PHE A 361 -12.25 13.32 -5.00
C PHE A 361 -11.53 14.67 -4.86
N ASP A 362 -12.25 15.78 -5.04
CA ASP A 362 -11.68 17.12 -4.96
C ASP A 362 -11.26 17.50 -3.53
N GLU A 363 -11.92 16.96 -2.51
CA GLU A 363 -11.56 17.18 -1.10
C GLU A 363 -10.20 16.57 -0.71
N TYR A 364 -9.64 15.67 -1.53
CA TYR A 364 -8.29 15.14 -1.32
C TYR A 364 -7.18 16.05 -1.85
N LEU A 365 -7.52 16.95 -2.77
CA LEU A 365 -6.53 17.74 -3.50
C LEU A 365 -6.33 19.10 -2.82
N VAL A 366 -5.21 19.75 -3.15
CA VAL A 366 -4.98 21.15 -2.79
C VAL A 366 -6.15 22.00 -3.33
N PRO A 367 -6.74 22.90 -2.52
CA PRO A 367 -7.83 23.77 -2.97
C PRO A 367 -7.48 24.52 -4.25
N VAL A 368 -8.46 24.67 -5.15
CA VAL A 368 -8.26 25.29 -6.47
C VAL A 368 -7.63 26.68 -6.37
N GLU A 369 -8.07 27.50 -5.42
CA GLU A 369 -7.53 28.85 -5.19
C GLU A 369 -6.06 28.83 -4.78
N LYS A 370 -5.68 27.91 -3.88
CA LYS A 370 -4.30 27.73 -3.44
C LYS A 370 -3.42 27.22 -4.59
N PHE A 371 -3.92 26.27 -5.38
CA PHE A 371 -3.23 25.78 -6.57
C PHE A 371 -3.01 26.88 -7.61
N ALA A 372 -4.04 27.68 -7.91
CA ALA A 372 -3.94 28.81 -8.83
C ALA A 372 -2.90 29.84 -8.37
N THR A 373 -2.85 30.13 -7.07
CA THR A 373 -1.85 31.03 -6.47
C THR A 373 -0.43 30.50 -6.66
N LEU A 374 -0.19 29.21 -6.36
CA LEU A 374 1.13 28.58 -6.53
C LEU A 374 1.55 28.53 -8.01
N LYS A 375 0.61 28.27 -8.92
CA LYS A 375 0.86 28.24 -10.36
C LYS A 375 1.27 29.61 -10.89
N LEU A 376 0.54 30.67 -10.52
CA LEU A 376 0.86 32.04 -10.90
C LEU A 376 2.22 32.52 -10.37
N ALA A 377 2.59 32.08 -9.15
CA ALA A 377 3.89 32.37 -8.56
C ALA A 377 5.04 31.52 -9.13
N SER A 378 4.77 30.53 -10.00
CA SER A 378 5.75 29.53 -10.47
C SER A 378 6.41 28.75 -9.33
N GLU A 379 5.65 28.51 -8.25
CA GLU A 379 6.10 27.82 -7.03
C GLU A 379 5.57 26.37 -6.94
N LEU A 380 5.12 25.79 -8.07
CA LEU A 380 4.70 24.39 -8.08
C LEU A 380 5.91 23.48 -7.82
N PRO A 381 5.89 22.59 -6.82
CA PRO A 381 7.03 21.75 -6.44
C PRO A 381 7.16 20.52 -7.36
N LEU A 382 7.19 20.74 -8.68
CA LEU A 382 7.23 19.70 -9.71
C LEU A 382 8.53 19.79 -10.50
N ALA A 383 9.01 18.65 -11.01
CA ALA A 383 10.28 18.57 -11.73
C ALA A 383 10.16 18.85 -13.25
N VAL A 384 8.94 19.10 -13.72
CA VAL A 384 8.61 19.28 -15.13
C VAL A 384 8.23 20.72 -15.44
N ALA A 385 8.32 21.12 -16.70
CA ALA A 385 7.74 22.37 -17.19
C ALA A 385 6.23 22.40 -16.85
N THR A 386 5.77 23.51 -16.29
CA THR A 386 4.35 23.70 -15.89
C THR A 386 3.49 24.18 -17.05
N ASP A 387 4.10 24.70 -18.12
CA ASP A 387 3.43 25.00 -19.38
C ASP A 387 3.19 23.72 -20.19
N CYS A 388 1.95 23.52 -20.63
CA CYS A 388 1.52 22.28 -21.28
C CYS A 388 2.17 22.09 -22.65
N ASP A 389 2.21 23.15 -23.45
CA ASP A 389 2.68 23.05 -24.83
C ASP A 389 4.19 22.94 -24.91
N GLN A 390 4.92 23.67 -24.05
CA GLN A 390 6.36 23.48 -23.87
C GLN A 390 6.67 22.05 -23.44
N TYR A 391 6.00 21.54 -22.40
CA TYR A 391 6.22 20.18 -21.92
C TYR A 391 5.96 19.14 -23.02
N LEU A 392 4.82 19.22 -23.70
CA LEU A 392 4.48 18.28 -24.75
C LEU A 392 5.43 18.36 -25.94
N HIS A 393 5.88 19.55 -26.31
CA HIS A 393 6.86 19.74 -27.38
C HIS A 393 8.16 18.99 -27.04
N ASP A 394 8.77 19.29 -25.89
CA ASP A 394 10.05 18.71 -25.46
C ASP A 394 9.99 17.18 -25.35
N ARG A 395 8.89 16.64 -24.78
CA ARG A 395 8.74 15.18 -24.62
C ARG A 395 8.47 14.46 -25.93
N LEU A 396 7.70 15.05 -26.84
CA LEU A 396 7.40 14.43 -28.13
C LEU A 396 8.62 14.46 -29.07
N GLU A 397 9.39 15.55 -29.05
CA GLU A 397 10.65 15.63 -29.81
C GLU A 397 11.65 14.56 -29.34
N LEU A 398 11.82 14.41 -28.01
CA LEU A 398 12.67 13.35 -27.45
C LEU A 398 12.17 11.95 -27.85
N LEU A 399 10.86 11.73 -27.80
CA LEU A 399 10.25 10.45 -28.18
C LEU A 399 10.51 10.11 -29.65
N GLU A 400 10.31 11.07 -30.56
CA GLU A 400 10.56 10.89 -31.99
C GLU A 400 12.03 10.61 -32.29
N ALA A 401 12.95 11.35 -31.65
CA ALA A 401 14.39 11.15 -31.79
C ALA A 401 14.85 9.75 -31.31
N GLN A 402 14.35 9.30 -30.16
CA GLN A 402 14.67 7.97 -29.61
C GLN A 402 14.07 6.86 -30.47
N LEU A 403 12.83 6.99 -30.94
CA LEU A 403 12.22 6.02 -31.85
C LEU A 403 13.00 5.89 -33.15
N ALA A 404 13.42 7.01 -33.75
CA ALA A 404 14.22 7.00 -34.97
C ALA A 404 15.59 6.33 -34.76
N THR A 405 16.24 6.58 -33.62
CA THR A 405 17.55 6.00 -33.28
C THR A 405 17.45 4.50 -33.08
N VAL A 406 16.54 4.03 -32.23
CA VAL A 406 16.34 2.60 -31.97
C VAL A 406 15.87 1.87 -33.22
N ASN A 407 15.00 2.46 -34.04
CA ASN A 407 14.56 1.85 -35.30
C ASN A 407 15.74 1.62 -36.27
N ARG A 408 16.66 2.60 -36.37
CA ARG A 408 17.88 2.47 -37.19
C ARG A 408 18.81 1.40 -36.65
N MET A 409 19.05 1.35 -35.34
CA MET A 409 19.87 0.30 -34.71
C MET A 409 19.24 -1.08 -34.87
N ALA A 410 17.93 -1.20 -34.71
CA ALA A 410 17.20 -2.45 -34.91
C ALA A 410 17.29 -2.93 -36.37
N ALA A 411 17.15 -2.02 -37.34
CA ALA A 411 17.29 -2.34 -38.76
C ALA A 411 18.71 -2.80 -39.13
N ALA A 412 19.74 -2.22 -38.49
CA ALA A 412 21.14 -2.60 -38.65
C ALA A 412 21.57 -3.82 -37.81
N ASN A 413 20.71 -4.29 -36.90
CA ASN A 413 21.01 -5.31 -35.90
C ASN A 413 22.16 -4.92 -34.94
N ASP A 414 22.28 -3.62 -34.66
CA ASP A 414 23.29 -3.00 -33.79
C ASP A 414 22.79 -2.78 -32.35
N LEU A 415 21.60 -3.28 -32.01
CA LEU A 415 21.10 -3.20 -30.64
C LEU A 415 21.93 -4.11 -29.72
N PRO A 416 22.46 -3.59 -28.59
CA PRO A 416 23.34 -4.36 -27.74
C PRO A 416 22.55 -5.45 -27.00
N ASP A 417 22.96 -6.70 -27.16
CA ASP A 417 22.34 -7.89 -26.58
C ASP A 417 20.83 -8.03 -26.86
N ALA A 418 20.32 -7.40 -27.92
CA ALA A 418 18.91 -7.45 -28.26
C ALA A 418 18.69 -7.57 -29.77
N ILE A 419 17.75 -8.43 -30.18
CA ILE A 419 17.39 -8.64 -31.59
C ILE A 419 15.87 -8.54 -31.69
N ILE A 420 15.38 -7.81 -32.71
CA ILE A 420 13.96 -7.68 -33.02
C ILE A 420 13.71 -8.31 -34.39
N THR A 421 12.91 -9.37 -34.44
CA THR A 421 12.49 -9.96 -35.74
C THR A 421 10.98 -10.03 -35.85
N THR A 422 10.47 -10.04 -37.07
CA THR A 422 9.05 -10.21 -37.37
C THR A 422 8.51 -11.61 -37.03
N ALA A 423 9.37 -12.63 -36.95
CA ALA A 423 8.98 -14.02 -36.67
C ALA A 423 9.06 -14.40 -35.18
N SER A 424 10.07 -13.92 -34.45
CA SER A 424 10.31 -14.27 -33.04
C SER A 424 10.05 -13.13 -32.05
N GLY A 425 9.74 -11.92 -32.52
CA GLY A 425 9.59 -10.74 -31.67
C GLY A 425 10.92 -10.23 -31.10
N LEU A 426 10.86 -9.51 -29.97
CA LEU A 426 12.04 -9.05 -29.24
C LEU A 426 12.67 -10.19 -28.44
N LYS A 427 13.96 -10.42 -28.64
CA LYS A 427 14.79 -11.32 -27.83
C LYS A 427 15.95 -10.54 -27.21
N ILE A 428 16.10 -10.62 -25.89
CA ILE A 428 17.24 -10.03 -25.16
C ILE A 428 18.10 -11.17 -24.60
N THR A 429 19.41 -11.10 -24.82
CA THR A 429 20.37 -12.06 -24.26
C THR A 429 20.45 -11.88 -22.74
N PRO A 430 20.33 -12.96 -21.95
CA PRO A 430 20.52 -12.87 -20.51
C PRO A 430 21.90 -12.31 -20.15
N LEU A 431 21.97 -11.52 -19.08
CA LEU A 431 23.25 -11.05 -18.55
C LEU A 431 23.98 -12.20 -17.85
N ASP A 432 25.27 -12.37 -18.14
CA ASP A 432 26.12 -13.30 -17.41
C ASP A 432 26.32 -12.82 -15.97
N ALA A 433 25.97 -13.66 -15.00
CA ALA A 433 26.16 -13.41 -13.58
C ALA A 433 27.36 -14.23 -13.09
N ALA A 434 28.57 -13.75 -13.33
CA ALA A 434 29.77 -14.35 -12.74
C ALA A 434 30.30 -13.41 -11.65
N VAL A 435 30.01 -13.74 -10.38
CA VAL A 435 30.80 -13.21 -9.26
C VAL A 435 32.20 -13.78 -9.44
N PRO A 436 33.27 -12.95 -9.51
CA PRO A 436 34.62 -13.46 -9.66
C PRO A 436 34.99 -14.39 -8.49
N ASP A 437 35.72 -15.48 -8.74
CA ASP A 437 36.16 -16.40 -7.67
C ASP A 437 36.94 -15.67 -6.56
N ALA A 438 37.72 -14.64 -6.94
CA ALA A 438 38.43 -13.77 -6.00
C ALA A 438 37.48 -12.98 -5.07
N ALA A 439 36.29 -12.59 -5.54
CA ALA A 439 35.27 -11.96 -4.72
C ALA A 439 34.67 -12.95 -3.71
N GLN A 440 34.43 -14.20 -4.11
CA GLN A 440 33.93 -15.23 -3.20
C GLN A 440 34.95 -15.53 -2.09
N ALA A 441 36.23 -15.65 -2.41
CA ALA A 441 37.28 -15.81 -1.41
C ALA A 441 37.31 -14.66 -0.39
N MET A 442 37.11 -13.41 -0.83
CA MET A 442 37.05 -12.24 0.05
C MET A 442 35.80 -12.26 0.95
N ILE A 443 34.65 -12.68 0.42
CA ILE A 443 33.42 -12.86 1.21
C ILE A 443 33.67 -13.84 2.35
N ASP A 444 34.29 -14.99 2.06
CA ASP A 444 34.55 -16.03 3.06
C ASP A 444 35.54 -15.54 4.12
N GLN A 445 36.65 -14.91 3.71
CA GLN A 445 37.66 -14.36 4.64
C GLN A 445 37.09 -13.30 5.57
N THR A 446 36.33 -12.34 5.03
CA THR A 446 35.73 -11.27 5.84
C THR A 446 34.65 -11.83 6.78
N ALA A 447 33.83 -12.78 6.33
CA ALA A 447 32.83 -13.44 7.15
C ALA A 447 33.47 -14.19 8.35
N MET A 448 34.59 -14.88 8.14
CA MET A 448 35.33 -15.57 9.21
C MET A 448 35.85 -14.63 10.30
N LEU A 449 36.10 -13.36 10.01
CA LEU A 449 36.59 -12.36 10.97
C LEU A 449 35.48 -11.76 11.84
N LEU A 450 34.22 -11.74 11.37
CA LEU A 450 33.11 -11.07 12.06
C LEU A 450 32.86 -11.70 13.44
N PRO A 451 32.69 -10.91 14.52
CA PRO A 451 32.45 -11.47 15.84
C PRO A 451 31.06 -12.07 15.97
N HIS A 452 30.94 -13.14 16.76
CA HIS A 452 29.66 -13.71 17.14
C HIS A 452 29.00 -12.90 18.26
N LEU A 453 27.72 -12.58 18.11
CA LEU A 453 26.97 -11.83 19.11
C LEU A 453 25.48 -12.20 19.13
N LYS A 454 24.80 -11.82 20.20
CA LYS A 454 23.33 -11.91 20.29
C LYS A 454 22.69 -10.65 19.68
N ILE A 455 21.48 -10.80 19.15
CA ILE A 455 20.72 -9.66 18.61
C ILE A 455 20.48 -8.55 19.64
N THR A 456 20.35 -8.90 20.93
CA THR A 456 20.20 -7.91 22.02
C THR A 456 21.45 -7.06 22.19
N GLU A 457 22.64 -7.66 22.08
CA GLU A 457 23.90 -6.93 22.14
C GLU A 457 24.12 -6.06 20.89
N LEU A 458 23.74 -6.55 19.71
CA LEU A 458 23.80 -5.78 18.45
C LEU A 458 22.97 -4.49 18.56
N LEU A 459 21.73 -4.60 19.03
CA LEU A 459 20.84 -3.45 19.17
C LEU A 459 21.35 -2.43 20.19
N MET A 460 22.02 -2.88 21.25
CA MET A 460 22.66 -1.97 22.21
C MET A 460 23.82 -1.20 21.59
N GLU A 461 24.71 -1.89 20.85
CA GLU A 461 25.85 -1.25 20.17
C GLU A 461 25.37 -0.22 19.13
N VAL A 462 24.37 -0.59 18.33
CA VAL A 462 23.79 0.31 17.34
C VAL A 462 23.13 1.53 18.01
N ASP A 463 22.44 1.36 19.14
CA ASP A 463 21.91 2.50 19.91
C ASP A 463 23.01 3.35 20.53
N GLU A 464 24.14 2.77 20.94
CA GLU A 464 25.28 3.54 21.45
C GLU A 464 25.91 4.41 20.35
N TRP A 465 25.98 3.92 19.11
CA TRP A 465 26.52 4.67 17.98
C TRP A 465 25.58 5.76 17.47
N THR A 466 24.29 5.47 17.40
CA THR A 466 23.31 6.32 16.70
C THR A 466 22.37 7.06 17.65
N GLY A 467 22.13 6.53 18.85
CA GLY A 467 21.14 7.02 19.79
C GLY A 467 19.70 6.95 19.28
N PHE A 468 19.38 6.03 18.36
CA PHE A 468 18.05 5.96 17.72
C PHE A 468 16.89 5.79 18.72
N THR A 469 17.13 5.23 19.91
CA THR A 469 16.09 5.05 20.94
C THR A 469 15.51 6.37 21.45
N ARG A 470 16.22 7.50 21.31
CA ARG A 470 15.74 8.84 21.70
C ARG A 470 14.46 9.25 20.97
N HIS A 471 14.23 8.70 19.79
CA HIS A 471 13.07 9.02 18.96
C HIS A 471 11.77 8.41 19.48
N PHE A 472 11.83 7.38 20.33
CA PHE A 472 10.67 6.78 20.98
C PHE A 472 10.21 7.60 22.18
N THR A 473 9.72 8.80 21.90
CA THR A 473 9.28 9.75 22.93
C THR A 473 7.88 9.47 23.42
N HIS A 474 7.59 9.83 24.68
CA HIS A 474 6.29 9.65 25.31
C HIS A 474 5.23 10.50 24.59
N LEU A 475 4.09 9.90 24.23
CA LEU A 475 3.04 10.53 23.42
C LEU A 475 2.58 11.91 23.94
N LYS A 476 2.53 12.08 25.27
CA LYS A 476 2.05 13.31 25.94
C LYS A 476 3.13 14.34 26.22
N THR A 477 4.29 13.91 26.72
CA THR A 477 5.32 14.82 27.27
C THR A 477 6.48 15.00 26.31
N SER A 478 6.58 14.15 25.29
CA SER A 478 7.74 14.02 24.41
C SER A 478 9.05 13.62 25.11
N ASP A 479 8.98 13.13 26.36
CA ASP A 479 10.14 12.62 27.09
C ASP A 479 10.64 11.30 26.49
N THR A 480 11.95 11.06 26.52
CA THR A 480 12.53 9.79 26.11
C THR A 480 12.14 8.66 27.06
N ALA A 481 12.10 7.42 26.57
CA ALA A 481 11.92 6.25 27.43
C ALA A 481 13.06 6.16 28.45
N LYS A 482 12.71 6.10 29.75
CA LYS A 482 13.69 6.00 30.84
C LYS A 482 14.43 4.67 30.84
N ASP A 483 13.72 3.59 30.53
CA ASP A 483 14.27 2.23 30.45
C ASP A 483 14.48 1.85 28.98
N LYS A 484 15.69 2.06 28.48
CA LYS A 484 16.09 1.71 27.11
C LYS A 484 16.00 0.21 26.85
N THR A 485 16.35 -0.60 27.83
CA THR A 485 16.32 -2.06 27.73
C THR A 485 14.90 -2.56 27.51
N LEU A 486 13.93 -2.04 28.27
CA LEU A 486 12.52 -2.37 28.09
C LEU A 486 11.99 -1.90 26.73
N LEU A 487 12.42 -0.73 26.25
CA LEU A 487 12.08 -0.23 24.92
C LEU A 487 12.60 -1.17 23.83
N LEU A 488 13.90 -1.50 23.86
CA LEU A 488 14.51 -2.40 22.89
C LEU A 488 13.89 -3.80 22.93
N THR A 489 13.48 -4.29 24.11
CA THR A 489 12.72 -5.54 24.28
C THR A 489 11.39 -5.47 23.55
N THR A 490 10.69 -4.33 23.65
CA THR A 490 9.40 -4.12 22.99
C THR A 490 9.57 -4.08 21.47
N ILE A 491 10.57 -3.34 20.97
CA ILE A 491 10.93 -3.28 19.55
C ILE A 491 11.27 -4.66 19.01
N LEU A 492 12.11 -5.41 19.73
CA LEU A 492 12.54 -6.75 19.34
C LEU A 492 11.34 -7.71 19.29
N ALA A 493 10.37 -7.61 20.21
CA ALA A 493 9.17 -8.45 20.22
C ALA A 493 8.29 -8.26 18.98
N ASP A 494 8.27 -7.05 18.42
CA ASP A 494 7.58 -6.74 17.17
C ASP A 494 8.38 -7.26 15.97
N ALA A 495 9.71 -7.05 15.97
CA ALA A 495 10.61 -7.44 14.88
C ALA A 495 10.70 -8.94 14.64
N ILE A 496 10.77 -9.75 15.70
CA ILE A 496 10.94 -11.22 15.57
C ILE A 496 9.61 -11.97 15.50
N ASN A 497 8.48 -11.27 15.51
CA ASN A 497 7.12 -11.85 15.52
C ASN A 497 6.74 -12.65 16.79
N LEU A 498 7.43 -12.46 17.91
CA LEU A 498 7.13 -13.17 19.16
C LEU A 498 5.86 -12.61 19.83
N GLY A 499 5.78 -11.28 19.90
CA GLY A 499 4.74 -10.53 20.60
C GLY A 499 4.96 -10.43 22.11
N LEU A 500 4.33 -9.42 22.74
CA LEU A 500 4.67 -8.97 24.09
C LEU A 500 4.46 -10.03 25.19
N THR A 501 3.43 -10.87 25.07
CA THR A 501 3.12 -11.90 26.09
C THR A 501 4.26 -12.92 26.19
N LYS A 502 4.68 -13.48 25.05
CA LYS A 502 5.77 -14.45 25.01
C LYS A 502 7.12 -13.79 25.27
N MET A 503 7.31 -12.55 24.83
CA MET A 503 8.52 -11.79 25.17
C MET A 503 8.68 -11.59 26.68
N ALA A 504 7.61 -11.35 27.43
CA ALA A 504 7.68 -11.23 28.89
C ALA A 504 8.11 -12.55 29.57
N GLU A 505 7.78 -13.70 28.99
CA GLU A 505 8.22 -15.01 29.48
C GLU A 505 9.69 -15.29 29.12
N SER A 506 10.16 -14.81 27.96
CA SER A 506 11.53 -15.02 27.44
C SER A 506 12.55 -13.96 27.87
N CYS A 507 12.13 -12.92 28.58
CA CYS A 507 12.98 -11.84 29.06
C CYS A 507 12.87 -11.70 30.60
N PRO A 508 13.82 -12.27 31.36
CA PRO A 508 13.80 -12.20 32.82
C PRO A 508 13.73 -10.76 33.36
N GLY A 509 12.85 -10.52 34.34
CA GLY A 509 12.67 -9.21 34.98
C GLY A 509 11.66 -8.27 34.28
N THR A 510 11.10 -8.69 33.16
CA THR A 510 10.08 -7.95 32.41
C THR A 510 8.69 -8.56 32.62
N THR A 511 7.63 -7.73 32.53
CA THR A 511 6.24 -8.20 32.58
C THR A 511 5.46 -7.70 31.38
N TYR A 512 4.39 -8.40 31.00
CA TYR A 512 3.50 -7.98 29.92
C TYR A 512 2.96 -6.56 30.16
N ALA A 513 2.60 -6.22 31.40
CA ALA A 513 2.09 -4.91 31.76
C ALA A 513 3.09 -3.78 31.46
N LYS A 514 4.38 -4.00 31.77
CA LYS A 514 5.46 -3.03 31.48
C LYS A 514 5.65 -2.84 29.97
N LEU A 515 5.71 -3.94 29.21
CA LEU A 515 5.88 -3.90 27.75
C LEU A 515 4.68 -3.25 27.06
N SER A 516 3.47 -3.61 27.47
CA SER A 516 2.22 -3.07 26.91
C SER A 516 2.10 -1.57 27.18
N TRP A 517 2.46 -1.12 28.39
CA TRP A 517 2.53 0.31 28.71
C TRP A 517 3.53 1.03 27.82
N LEU A 518 4.74 0.49 27.67
CA LEU A 518 5.76 1.12 26.83
C LEU A 518 5.32 1.20 25.37
N GLN A 519 4.78 0.12 24.81
CA GLN A 519 4.24 0.12 23.45
C GLN A 519 3.16 1.20 23.28
N ALA A 520 2.19 1.28 24.19
CA ALA A 520 1.08 2.24 24.10
C ALA A 520 1.53 3.71 24.14
N TRP A 521 2.56 4.02 24.92
CA TRP A 521 2.97 5.41 25.19
C TRP A 521 4.18 5.88 24.38
N HIS A 522 5.06 4.97 23.93
CA HIS A 522 6.31 5.31 23.25
C HIS A 522 6.40 4.77 21.81
N ILE A 523 5.65 3.73 21.44
CA ILE A 523 5.69 3.15 20.09
C ILE A 523 4.54 3.70 19.25
N ARG A 524 4.88 4.20 18.05
CA ARG A 524 3.96 4.64 17.00
C ARG A 524 4.70 4.62 15.67
N ASP A 525 3.95 4.76 14.58
CA ASP A 525 4.54 4.77 13.25
C ASP A 525 5.54 5.91 13.06
N GLU A 526 5.27 7.09 13.63
CA GLU A 526 6.18 8.21 13.53
C GLU A 526 7.51 7.95 14.26
N THR A 527 7.48 7.32 15.45
CA THR A 527 8.71 7.03 16.19
C THR A 527 9.56 6.00 15.48
N TYR A 528 8.92 4.96 14.94
CA TYR A 528 9.61 4.00 14.08
C TYR A 528 10.21 4.66 12.84
N SER A 529 9.45 5.53 12.16
CA SER A 529 9.92 6.20 10.95
C SER A 529 11.12 7.11 11.23
N THR A 530 11.08 7.90 12.30
CA THR A 530 12.21 8.76 12.69
C THR A 530 13.42 7.98 13.21
N ALA A 531 13.21 6.90 13.97
CA ALA A 531 14.30 6.02 14.43
C ALA A 531 14.95 5.28 13.25
N LEU A 532 14.15 4.85 12.28
CA LEU A 532 14.63 4.22 11.06
C LEU A 532 15.46 5.21 10.24
N ALA A 533 14.98 6.44 10.08
CA ALA A 533 15.73 7.49 9.40
C ALA A 533 17.10 7.73 10.05
N GLU A 534 17.20 7.71 11.38
CA GLU A 534 18.48 7.83 12.07
C GLU A 534 19.46 6.70 11.68
N LEU A 535 18.98 5.45 11.63
CA LEU A 535 19.82 4.31 11.23
C LEU A 535 20.22 4.37 9.74
N VAL A 536 19.28 4.78 8.89
CA VAL A 536 19.52 4.96 7.44
C VAL A 536 20.53 6.08 7.20
N ASN A 537 20.42 7.19 7.94
CA ASN A 537 21.34 8.31 7.85
C ASN A 537 22.73 7.95 8.37
N ALA A 538 22.80 7.15 9.44
CA ALA A 538 24.06 6.62 9.92
C ALA A 538 24.73 5.71 8.88
N GLN A 539 23.97 4.81 8.23
CA GLN A 539 24.45 3.97 7.12
C GLN A 539 24.93 4.83 5.94
N PHE A 540 24.14 5.84 5.57
CA PHE A 540 24.46 6.76 4.47
C PHE A 540 25.77 7.51 4.66
N ARG A 541 26.12 7.82 5.91
CA ARG A 541 27.38 8.48 6.28
C ARG A 541 28.56 7.52 6.44
N GLN A 542 28.36 6.20 6.40
CA GLN A 542 29.45 5.23 6.49
C GLN A 542 30.27 5.24 5.20
N PRO A 543 31.58 5.52 5.22
CA PRO A 543 32.42 5.52 4.02
C PRO A 543 32.38 4.18 3.28
N PHE A 544 32.38 3.06 4.02
CA PHE A 544 32.32 1.72 3.45
C PHE A 544 31.06 1.46 2.64
N ALA A 545 29.94 2.14 2.96
CA ALA A 545 28.70 2.00 2.21
C ALA A 545 28.81 2.55 0.78
N GLY A 546 29.73 3.48 0.54
CA GLY A 546 30.01 4.03 -0.79
C GLY A 546 30.48 3.00 -1.82
N ASN A 547 30.95 1.83 -1.39
CA ASN A 547 31.33 0.73 -2.30
C ASN A 547 30.12 0.10 -3.01
N TRP A 548 28.88 0.30 -2.51
CA TRP A 548 27.67 -0.29 -3.08
C TRP A 548 26.81 0.68 -3.89
N GLY A 549 26.96 1.98 -3.65
CA GLY A 549 26.17 3.05 -4.22
C GLY A 549 26.33 4.36 -3.45
N ASP A 550 25.83 5.44 -4.03
CA ASP A 550 25.92 6.80 -3.51
C ASP A 550 24.63 7.24 -2.79
N GLY A 551 23.66 6.34 -2.60
CA GLY A 551 22.38 6.64 -1.95
C GLY A 551 21.37 7.34 -2.85
N THR A 552 21.62 7.43 -4.16
CA THR A 552 20.69 8.05 -5.13
C THR A 552 19.75 7.05 -5.78
N THR A 553 20.04 5.74 -5.70
CA THR A 553 19.19 4.72 -6.30
C THR A 553 18.55 3.79 -5.26
N SER A 554 17.40 3.22 -5.59
CA SER A 554 16.70 2.31 -4.69
C SER A 554 15.86 1.28 -5.43
N SER A 555 15.47 0.21 -4.74
CA SER A 555 14.47 -0.74 -5.23
C SER A 555 13.36 -0.97 -4.21
N SER A 556 12.22 -1.48 -4.66
CA SER A 556 11.16 -1.92 -3.75
C SER A 556 10.53 -3.22 -4.18
N ASP A 557 10.16 -4.02 -3.18
CA ASP A 557 9.53 -5.32 -3.38
C ASP A 557 8.52 -5.64 -2.27
N GLY A 558 7.52 -6.45 -2.63
CA GLY A 558 6.46 -6.92 -1.75
C GLY A 558 6.73 -8.32 -1.23
N GLN A 559 7.02 -8.45 0.06
CA GLN A 559 7.18 -9.72 0.74
C GLN A 559 5.87 -10.20 1.37
N ASN A 560 5.34 -11.34 0.92
CA ASN A 560 4.10 -11.90 1.47
C ASN A 560 4.36 -12.77 2.72
N PHE A 561 3.71 -12.43 3.82
CA PHE A 561 3.66 -13.18 5.07
C PHE A 561 2.29 -13.83 5.22
N ARG A 562 2.26 -15.13 5.53
CA ARG A 562 1.01 -15.86 5.75
C ARG A 562 0.28 -15.30 6.96
N THR A 563 -1.04 -15.25 6.91
CA THR A 563 -1.87 -14.94 8.09
C THR A 563 -2.45 -16.22 8.64
N GLY A 564 -2.22 -16.47 9.93
CA GLY A 564 -2.71 -17.66 10.63
C GLY A 564 -3.72 -17.30 11.72
N SER A 565 -4.53 -18.30 12.13
CA SER A 565 -5.41 -18.22 13.30
C SER A 565 -6.34 -16.99 13.26
N LYS A 566 -6.23 -16.08 14.24
CA LYS A 566 -7.10 -14.91 14.40
C LYS A 566 -6.98 -13.90 13.24
N ALA A 567 -5.83 -13.85 12.56
CA ALA A 567 -5.59 -12.93 11.43
C ALA A 567 -6.07 -13.48 10.08
N GLU A 568 -6.37 -14.78 9.98
CA GLU A 568 -6.83 -15.44 8.75
C GLU A 568 -8.09 -14.77 8.17
N SER A 569 -8.99 -14.31 9.06
CA SER A 569 -10.20 -13.57 8.66
C SER A 569 -9.94 -12.15 8.13
N THR A 570 -8.74 -11.62 8.35
CA THR A 570 -8.30 -10.28 7.91
C THR A 570 -7.34 -10.33 6.72
N GLY A 571 -6.64 -11.46 6.50
CA GLY A 571 -5.76 -11.66 5.35
C GLY A 571 -6.53 -11.80 4.04
N HIS A 572 -5.87 -11.51 2.93
CA HIS A 572 -6.43 -11.74 1.60
C HIS A 572 -5.65 -12.85 0.88
N ILE A 573 -6.29 -13.54 -0.05
CA ILE A 573 -5.65 -14.59 -0.85
C ILE A 573 -5.06 -13.95 -2.11
N ASN A 574 -3.75 -14.13 -2.33
CA ASN A 574 -3.10 -13.77 -3.60
C ASN A 574 -2.84 -15.05 -4.39
N PRO A 575 -3.47 -15.26 -5.56
CA PRO A 575 -3.13 -16.40 -6.42
C PRO A 575 -1.62 -16.48 -6.76
N LYS A 576 -0.92 -15.34 -6.83
CA LYS A 576 0.54 -15.27 -7.07
C LYS A 576 1.36 -15.95 -5.96
N TYR A 577 0.88 -15.95 -4.72
CA TYR A 577 1.61 -16.43 -3.55
C TYR A 577 0.95 -17.62 -2.83
N GLY A 578 -0.06 -18.24 -3.45
CA GLY A 578 -0.75 -19.44 -2.97
C GLY A 578 -2.21 -19.25 -2.56
N SER A 579 -2.82 -20.29 -2.01
CA SER A 579 -4.24 -20.32 -1.62
C SER A 579 -4.53 -19.83 -0.20
N SER A 580 -3.49 -19.59 0.60
CA SER A 580 -3.63 -19.15 2.00
C SER A 580 -3.73 -17.62 2.12
N PRO A 581 -4.59 -17.10 3.01
CA PRO A 581 -4.63 -15.67 3.31
C PRO A 581 -3.27 -15.14 3.81
N GLY A 582 -2.86 -13.96 3.34
CA GLY A 582 -1.60 -13.33 3.71
C GLY A 582 -1.67 -11.80 3.78
N ARG A 583 -0.54 -11.19 4.16
CA ARG A 583 -0.26 -9.76 4.16
C ARG A 583 1.06 -9.50 3.45
N THR A 584 1.12 -8.48 2.62
CA THR A 584 2.36 -8.07 1.96
C THR A 584 3.01 -6.94 2.76
N PHE A 585 4.28 -7.09 3.13
CA PHE A 585 5.11 -5.97 3.56
C PHE A 585 5.86 -5.46 2.35
N TYR A 586 5.56 -4.23 1.97
CA TYR A 586 6.18 -3.55 0.84
C TYR A 586 7.31 -2.68 1.36
N THR A 587 8.56 -3.02 1.02
CA THR A 587 9.76 -2.39 1.57
C THR A 587 10.58 -1.74 0.47
N HIS A 588 11.10 -0.54 0.74
CA HIS A 588 12.07 0.16 -0.08
C HIS A 588 13.47 0.01 0.51
N ILE A 589 14.44 -0.28 -0.35
CA ILE A 589 15.85 -0.46 -0.01
C ILE A 589 16.71 0.46 -0.87
N SER A 590 17.67 1.16 -0.26
CA SER A 590 18.67 1.93 -0.99
C SER A 590 19.71 1.01 -1.65
N ASP A 591 20.44 1.53 -2.62
CA ASP A 591 21.64 0.87 -3.15
C ASP A 591 22.72 0.58 -2.08
N GLN A 592 22.71 1.29 -0.96
CA GLN A 592 23.55 1.03 0.21
C GLN A 592 22.95 0.01 1.20
N TYR A 593 21.99 -0.81 0.76
CA TYR A 593 21.31 -1.86 1.52
C TYR A 593 20.41 -1.40 2.69
N ALA A 594 20.34 -0.09 2.97
CA ALA A 594 19.51 0.43 4.05
C ALA A 594 18.02 0.37 3.68
N PRO A 595 17.16 -0.34 4.43
CA PRO A 595 15.73 -0.33 4.17
C PRO A 595 15.08 0.90 4.79
N PHE A 596 14.68 1.88 3.98
CA PHE A 596 14.30 3.21 4.46
C PHE A 596 12.79 3.45 4.58
N SER A 597 11.96 2.57 4.02
CA SER A 597 10.51 2.65 4.14
C SER A 597 9.89 1.24 4.11
N ALA A 598 8.84 1.03 4.91
CA ALA A 598 8.05 -0.19 4.88
C ALA A 598 6.56 0.11 5.12
N LYS A 599 5.66 -0.50 4.33
CA LYS A 599 4.21 -0.42 4.51
C LYS A 599 3.56 -1.78 4.47
N VAL A 600 2.53 -1.97 5.31
CA VAL A 600 1.66 -3.15 5.25
C VAL A 600 0.60 -2.92 4.19
N VAL A 601 0.53 -3.81 3.22
CA VAL A 601 -0.39 -3.76 2.09
C VAL A 601 -1.39 -4.93 2.18
N ASN A 602 -2.65 -4.64 1.88
CA ASN A 602 -3.67 -5.68 1.73
C ASN A 602 -3.35 -6.51 0.48
N VAL A 603 -3.30 -7.83 0.65
CA VAL A 603 -3.05 -8.75 -0.46
C VAL A 603 -4.13 -8.60 -1.56
N GLY A 604 -3.71 -8.49 -2.82
CA GLY A 604 -4.60 -8.34 -3.99
C GLY A 604 -4.71 -6.90 -4.53
N ILE A 605 -4.12 -5.91 -3.86
CA ILE A 605 -3.85 -4.58 -4.44
C ILE A 605 -2.52 -4.65 -5.20
N ARG A 606 -2.41 -4.01 -6.38
CA ARG A 606 -1.16 -4.00 -7.15
C ARG A 606 -0.06 -3.29 -6.36
N ASP A 607 1.12 -3.90 -6.26
CA ASP A 607 2.28 -3.37 -5.53
C ASP A 607 2.68 -1.97 -6.03
N SER A 608 2.50 -1.74 -7.34
CA SER A 608 2.68 -0.45 -8.04
C SER A 608 2.08 0.77 -7.34
N THR A 609 1.04 0.53 -6.55
CA THR A 609 0.26 1.59 -5.89
C THR A 609 1.03 2.24 -4.74
N TYR A 610 1.97 1.52 -4.11
CA TYR A 610 2.68 1.97 -2.91
C TYR A 610 4.13 2.41 -3.19
N VAL A 611 4.59 2.32 -4.45
CA VAL A 611 5.96 2.68 -4.86
C VAL A 611 6.29 4.12 -4.46
N LEU A 612 5.46 5.08 -4.89
CA LEU A 612 5.68 6.51 -4.63
C LEU A 612 5.59 6.89 -3.16
N ASP A 613 4.79 6.16 -2.38
CA ASP A 613 4.61 6.48 -0.97
C ASP A 613 5.93 6.34 -0.17
N GLY A 614 6.74 5.33 -0.47
CA GLY A 614 8.01 5.14 0.21
C GLY A 614 9.10 6.11 -0.24
N LEU A 615 9.00 6.64 -1.47
CA LEU A 615 9.93 7.64 -2.01
C LEU A 615 9.64 9.07 -1.56
N LEU A 616 8.38 9.38 -1.26
CA LEU A 616 7.97 10.73 -0.90
C LEU A 616 7.89 10.98 0.60
N TYR A 617 7.59 9.94 1.38
CA TYR A 617 7.19 10.09 2.79
C TYR A 617 8.14 9.40 3.77
N HIS A 618 9.41 9.22 3.39
CA HIS A 618 10.46 8.78 4.31
C HIS A 618 11.12 9.98 4.99
N GLU A 619 11.70 9.77 6.16
CA GLU A 619 12.28 10.84 7.01
C GLU A 619 13.82 10.89 6.93
N SER A 620 14.45 10.10 6.06
CA SER A 620 15.91 10.02 5.90
C SER A 620 16.48 11.10 4.96
N ASP A 621 17.79 11.31 5.05
CA ASP A 621 18.58 12.27 4.26
C ASP A 621 18.82 11.78 2.81
N LEU A 622 18.37 10.57 2.47
CA LEU A 622 18.52 9.99 1.13
C LEU A 622 17.81 10.85 0.08
N ARG A 623 18.45 11.03 -1.06
CA ARG A 623 17.90 11.75 -2.21
C ARG A 623 17.76 10.79 -3.38
N ILE A 624 16.71 9.99 -3.35
CA ILE A 624 16.48 9.01 -4.41
C ILE A 624 16.12 9.72 -5.71
N GLU A 625 16.90 9.46 -6.75
CA GLU A 625 16.69 9.94 -8.11
C GLU A 625 16.16 8.82 -9.02
N GLU A 626 16.63 7.58 -8.83
CA GLU A 626 16.26 6.43 -9.66
C GLU A 626 15.67 5.29 -8.80
N HIS A 627 14.58 4.67 -9.28
CA HIS A 627 13.88 3.62 -8.56
C HIS A 627 13.53 2.39 -9.40
N TYR A 628 13.84 1.21 -8.86
CA TYR A 628 13.66 -0.10 -9.49
C TYR A 628 12.50 -0.89 -8.87
N THR A 629 11.69 -1.55 -9.69
CA THR A 629 10.64 -2.47 -9.24
C THR A 629 10.56 -3.70 -10.12
N ASP A 630 9.99 -4.79 -9.61
CA ASP A 630 9.66 -5.97 -10.42
C ASP A 630 8.47 -5.71 -11.37
N THR A 631 8.17 -6.63 -12.29
CA THR A 631 7.14 -6.51 -13.34
C THR A 631 5.75 -6.20 -12.78
N ALA A 632 5.42 -6.69 -11.57
CA ALA A 632 4.15 -6.41 -10.90
C ALA A 632 4.05 -4.98 -10.33
N GLY A 633 5.15 -4.22 -10.34
CA GLY A 633 5.31 -2.92 -9.69
C GLY A 633 5.02 -1.70 -10.57
N PHE A 634 4.65 -1.85 -11.86
CA PHE A 634 4.42 -0.68 -12.73
C PHE A 634 3.00 -0.60 -13.32
N THR A 635 2.57 0.65 -13.56
CA THR A 635 1.41 0.99 -14.40
C THR A 635 1.72 2.29 -15.14
N ASP A 636 1.00 2.58 -16.23
CA ASP A 636 1.14 3.86 -16.94
C ASP A 636 0.97 5.06 -15.99
N HIS A 637 -0.02 5.04 -15.09
CA HIS A 637 -0.20 6.13 -14.11
C HIS A 637 1.02 6.33 -13.19
N VAL A 638 1.72 5.25 -12.82
CA VAL A 638 2.94 5.33 -11.99
C VAL A 638 4.09 5.93 -12.80
N PHE A 639 4.28 5.52 -14.06
CA PHE A 639 5.26 6.14 -14.95
C PHE A 639 5.04 7.66 -15.06
N GLY A 640 3.78 8.07 -15.27
CA GLY A 640 3.44 9.48 -15.37
C GLY A 640 3.72 10.26 -14.08
N LEU A 641 3.29 9.76 -12.92
CA LEU A 641 3.54 10.42 -11.64
C LEU A 641 5.02 10.45 -11.24
N MET A 642 5.77 9.38 -11.49
CA MET A 642 7.22 9.33 -11.22
C MET A 642 7.94 10.45 -11.96
N HIS A 643 7.67 10.60 -13.24
CA HIS A 643 8.25 11.65 -14.07
C HIS A 643 7.87 13.06 -13.57
N LEU A 644 6.58 13.31 -13.29
CA LEU A 644 6.12 14.61 -12.76
C LEU A 644 6.78 14.99 -11.43
N LEU A 645 7.08 13.99 -10.59
CA LEU A 645 7.66 14.17 -9.26
C LEU A 645 9.20 14.20 -9.25
N GLY A 646 9.83 13.94 -10.39
CA GLY A 646 11.29 14.02 -10.60
C GLY A 646 12.05 12.70 -10.42
N PHE A 647 11.38 11.56 -10.46
CA PHE A 647 12.03 10.25 -10.32
C PHE A 647 12.21 9.56 -11.67
N ARG A 648 13.41 9.03 -11.92
CA ARG A 648 13.66 8.08 -13.01
C ARG A 648 13.13 6.71 -12.59
N PHE A 649 12.12 6.22 -13.29
CA PHE A 649 11.48 4.94 -12.96
C PHE A 649 11.95 3.84 -13.91
N ALA A 650 12.54 2.79 -13.33
CA ALA A 650 13.19 1.73 -14.10
C ALA A 650 12.70 0.33 -13.65
N PRO A 651 11.48 -0.07 -14.04
CA PRO A 651 10.94 -1.38 -13.72
C PRO A 651 11.55 -2.51 -14.59
N ARG A 652 11.78 -3.68 -14.01
CA ARG A 652 12.15 -4.90 -14.75
C ARG A 652 10.89 -5.51 -15.36
N ILE A 653 10.71 -5.36 -16.68
CA ILE A 653 9.57 -5.90 -17.42
C ILE A 653 9.92 -7.29 -17.98
N ARG A 654 9.33 -8.36 -17.42
CA ARG A 654 9.59 -9.75 -17.82
C ARG A 654 9.18 -10.04 -19.27
N ASP A 655 7.97 -9.64 -19.65
CA ASP A 655 7.38 -9.91 -20.97
C ASP A 655 7.49 -8.68 -21.89
N LEU A 656 8.72 -8.15 -22.02
CA LEU A 656 8.95 -6.91 -22.78
C LEU A 656 8.55 -7.05 -24.25
N GLY A 657 8.71 -8.24 -24.85
CA GLY A 657 8.28 -8.51 -26.23
C GLY A 657 6.77 -8.40 -26.47
N GLU A 658 5.96 -8.54 -25.42
CA GLU A 658 4.50 -8.34 -25.50
C GLU A 658 4.09 -6.89 -25.21
N THR A 659 5.01 -6.09 -24.68
CA THR A 659 4.75 -4.72 -24.24
C THR A 659 4.76 -3.77 -25.44
N LYS A 660 3.64 -3.08 -25.68
CA LYS A 660 3.50 -2.19 -26.83
C LYS A 660 4.08 -0.79 -26.60
N LEU A 661 4.74 -0.27 -27.63
CA LEU A 661 5.23 1.11 -27.76
C LEU A 661 4.12 2.03 -28.29
N PHE A 662 4.03 3.26 -27.79
CA PHE A 662 3.02 4.23 -28.21
C PHE A 662 3.65 5.39 -28.97
N ILE A 663 3.08 5.71 -30.12
CA ILE A 663 3.57 6.79 -30.98
C ILE A 663 2.52 7.90 -31.15
N PRO A 664 2.94 9.15 -31.40
CA PRO A 664 2.02 10.24 -31.74
C PRO A 664 1.29 9.96 -33.06
N LYS A 665 0.26 10.75 -33.36
CA LYS A 665 -0.41 10.68 -34.67
C LYS A 665 0.51 11.29 -35.73
N GLY A 666 0.85 10.52 -36.76
CA GLY A 666 1.68 10.95 -37.88
C GLY A 666 1.98 9.80 -38.85
N ASP A 667 2.71 10.13 -39.92
CA ASP A 667 3.04 9.22 -41.03
C ASP A 667 4.41 8.53 -40.89
N ALA A 668 5.14 8.79 -39.81
CA ALA A 668 6.46 8.19 -39.57
C ALA A 668 6.37 6.66 -39.47
N ALA A 669 7.06 5.97 -40.39
CA ALA A 669 7.13 4.52 -40.44
C ALA A 669 8.38 4.02 -39.68
N TYR A 670 8.17 3.33 -38.56
CA TYR A 670 9.21 2.64 -37.81
C TYR A 670 9.15 1.13 -38.12
N ASP A 671 9.53 0.76 -39.35
CA ASP A 671 9.32 -0.60 -39.86
C ASP A 671 10.00 -1.70 -39.04
N ALA A 672 11.22 -1.45 -38.53
CA ALA A 672 11.94 -2.42 -37.70
C ALA A 672 11.29 -2.60 -36.31
N LEU A 673 10.59 -1.57 -35.80
CA LEU A 673 9.89 -1.61 -34.51
C LEU A 673 8.40 -1.99 -34.65
N LYS A 674 7.90 -2.18 -35.87
CA LYS A 674 6.49 -2.47 -36.17
C LYS A 674 5.87 -3.60 -35.32
N PRO A 675 6.56 -4.71 -34.99
CA PRO A 675 6.00 -5.77 -34.13
C PRO A 675 5.67 -5.30 -32.71
N MET A 676 6.39 -4.29 -32.20
CA MET A 676 6.24 -3.74 -30.85
C MET A 676 5.32 -2.52 -30.80
N ILE A 677 5.00 -1.88 -31.92
CA ILE A 677 4.14 -0.68 -31.93
C ILE A 677 2.68 -1.04 -31.68
N SER A 678 2.02 -0.27 -30.81
CA SER A 678 0.59 -0.35 -30.54
C SER A 678 -0.24 0.09 -31.76
N SER A 679 -1.40 -0.54 -31.96
CA SER A 679 -2.43 -0.02 -32.87
C SER A 679 -2.99 1.32 -32.40
N ASP A 680 -3.06 1.51 -31.07
CA ASP A 680 -3.56 2.74 -30.46
C ASP A 680 -2.50 3.85 -30.51
N ARG A 681 -2.93 5.06 -30.88
CA ARG A 681 -2.09 6.27 -30.89
C ARG A 681 -2.24 7.07 -29.60
N LEU A 682 -1.20 7.82 -29.25
CA LEU A 682 -1.24 8.75 -28.11
C LEU A 682 -2.35 9.80 -28.28
N ASN A 683 -3.14 10.01 -27.22
CA ASN A 683 -4.21 11.01 -27.22
C ASN A 683 -3.76 12.32 -26.54
N ILE A 684 -2.97 13.11 -27.26
CA ILE A 684 -2.41 14.38 -26.77
C ILE A 684 -3.50 15.40 -26.40
N LYS A 685 -4.65 15.35 -27.06
CA LYS A 685 -5.80 16.24 -26.75
C LYS A 685 -6.30 16.03 -25.33
N GLN A 686 -6.30 14.79 -24.84
CA GLN A 686 -6.71 14.48 -23.46
C GLN A 686 -5.71 15.01 -22.43
N ILE A 687 -4.41 14.94 -22.73
CA ILE A 687 -3.37 15.52 -21.86
C ILE A 687 -3.57 17.03 -21.74
N ARG A 688 -3.78 17.72 -22.86
CA ARG A 688 -4.04 19.17 -22.87
C ARG A 688 -5.31 19.56 -22.10
N ALA A 689 -6.40 18.80 -22.27
CA ALA A 689 -7.67 19.11 -21.62
C ALA A 689 -7.63 19.01 -20.08
N HIS A 690 -6.76 18.15 -19.53
CA HIS A 690 -6.68 17.87 -18.09
C HIS A 690 -5.31 18.22 -17.48
N TRP A 691 -4.50 19.05 -18.14
CA TRP A 691 -3.14 19.36 -17.71
C TRP A 691 -3.09 19.97 -16.30
N ASP A 692 -3.96 20.96 -16.03
CA ASP A 692 -4.00 21.61 -14.72
C ASP A 692 -4.44 20.65 -13.61
N GLU A 693 -5.33 19.71 -13.92
CA GLU A 693 -5.73 18.66 -12.98
C GLU A 693 -4.58 17.69 -12.69
N ILE A 694 -3.78 17.33 -13.71
CA ILE A 694 -2.56 16.52 -13.55
C ILE A 694 -1.55 17.24 -12.65
N LEU A 695 -1.29 18.53 -12.89
CA LEU A 695 -0.37 19.33 -12.08
C LEU A 695 -0.89 19.48 -10.65
N ARG A 696 -2.19 19.73 -10.46
CA ARG A 696 -2.81 19.83 -9.13
C ARG A 696 -2.72 18.51 -8.38
N LEU A 697 -2.95 17.38 -9.04
CA LEU A 697 -2.78 16.04 -8.47
C LEU A 697 -1.33 15.80 -8.01
N ALA A 698 -0.36 16.00 -8.91
CA ALA A 698 1.04 15.80 -8.60
C ALA A 698 1.53 16.72 -7.48
N THR A 699 1.10 17.98 -7.47
CA THR A 699 1.38 18.95 -6.41
C THR A 699 0.80 18.52 -5.07
N SER A 700 -0.44 18.03 -5.06
CA SER A 700 -1.11 17.56 -3.84
C SER A 700 -0.38 16.36 -3.23
N ILE A 701 0.13 15.46 -4.08
CA ILE A 701 0.96 14.32 -3.69
C ILE A 701 2.32 14.81 -3.16
N LYS A 702 3.03 15.67 -3.89
CA LYS A 702 4.36 16.17 -3.46
C LYS A 702 4.30 16.92 -2.13
N GLN A 703 3.26 17.71 -1.90
CA GLN A 703 3.05 18.44 -0.64
C GLN A 703 2.57 17.54 0.52
N GLY A 704 2.24 16.27 0.26
CA GLY A 704 1.71 15.35 1.26
C GLY A 704 0.28 15.66 1.70
N THR A 705 -0.49 16.41 0.90
CA THR A 705 -1.93 16.65 1.16
C THR A 705 -2.72 15.34 1.03
N VAL A 706 -2.28 14.48 0.11
CA VAL A 706 -2.82 13.13 -0.08
C VAL A 706 -1.71 12.15 -0.44
N THR A 707 -1.83 10.89 -0.01
CA THR A 707 -0.85 9.85 -0.39
C THR A 707 -1.02 9.43 -1.84
N ALA A 708 0.11 9.12 -2.51
CA ALA A 708 0.08 8.65 -3.89
C ALA A 708 -0.69 7.34 -4.01
N SER A 709 -0.55 6.45 -3.02
CA SER A 709 -1.28 5.19 -2.96
C SER A 709 -2.79 5.33 -2.84
N LEU A 710 -3.30 6.36 -2.17
CA LEU A 710 -4.74 6.60 -2.12
C LEU A 710 -5.25 7.06 -3.49
N MET A 711 -4.53 7.99 -4.14
CA MET A 711 -4.91 8.52 -5.44
C MET A 711 -4.82 7.47 -6.54
N LEU A 712 -3.73 6.71 -6.61
CA LEU A 712 -3.56 5.64 -7.59
C LEU A 712 -4.61 4.52 -7.43
N ARG A 713 -5.06 4.21 -6.19
CA ARG A 713 -6.18 3.28 -5.98
C ARG A 713 -7.47 3.80 -6.58
N LYS A 714 -7.78 5.09 -6.36
CA LYS A 714 -8.98 5.74 -6.91
C LYS A 714 -8.90 5.83 -8.43
N LEU A 715 -7.79 6.33 -8.98
CA LEU A 715 -7.55 6.42 -10.43
C LEU A 715 -7.62 5.05 -11.12
N GLY A 716 -7.10 4.00 -10.47
CA GLY A 716 -7.16 2.63 -10.97
C GLY A 716 -8.54 1.97 -10.90
N SER A 717 -9.47 2.46 -10.07
CA SER A 717 -10.84 1.96 -9.97
C SER A 717 -11.82 2.68 -10.89
N TYR A 718 -11.48 3.83 -11.50
CA TYR A 718 -12.30 4.47 -12.53
C TYR A 718 -12.24 3.68 -13.85
N PRO A 719 -13.35 3.08 -14.33
CA PRO A 719 -13.38 2.49 -15.65
C PRO A 719 -13.51 3.58 -16.72
N ARG A 720 -12.46 3.81 -17.52
CA ARG A 720 -12.45 4.48 -18.86
C ARG A 720 -13.13 5.86 -19.02
N GLN A 721 -13.76 6.44 -18.00
CA GLN A 721 -14.63 7.62 -18.09
C GLN A 721 -14.08 8.85 -17.35
N ASN A 722 -13.09 8.68 -16.46
CA ASN A 722 -12.46 9.81 -15.77
C ASN A 722 -11.36 10.41 -16.66
N GLY A 723 -11.56 11.67 -17.08
CA GLY A 723 -10.64 12.40 -17.95
C GLY A 723 -9.23 12.54 -17.39
N LEU A 724 -9.08 12.83 -16.09
CA LEU A 724 -7.79 12.91 -15.41
C LEU A 724 -7.04 11.57 -15.41
N ALA A 725 -7.74 10.46 -15.12
CA ALA A 725 -7.13 9.13 -15.15
C ALA A 725 -6.65 8.77 -16.57
N VAL A 726 -7.47 9.05 -17.59
CA VAL A 726 -7.10 8.82 -18.99
C VAL A 726 -5.90 9.69 -19.37
N ALA A 727 -5.92 10.98 -19.05
CA ALA A 727 -4.85 11.92 -19.38
C ALA A 727 -3.52 11.53 -18.72
N LEU A 728 -3.53 11.20 -17.42
CA LEU A 728 -2.33 10.72 -16.71
C LEU A 728 -1.81 9.39 -17.28
N ARG A 729 -2.71 8.50 -17.73
CA ARG A 729 -2.33 7.26 -18.41
C ARG A 729 -1.65 7.53 -19.75
N GLU A 730 -2.15 8.47 -20.56
CA GLU A 730 -1.50 8.82 -21.84
C GLU A 730 -0.13 9.44 -21.62
N LEU A 731 0.04 10.31 -20.61
CA LEU A 731 1.35 10.82 -20.20
C LEU A 731 2.29 9.67 -19.79
N GLY A 732 1.78 8.75 -18.98
CA GLY A 732 2.50 7.53 -18.59
C GLY A 732 2.95 6.63 -19.75
N ARG A 733 2.18 6.60 -20.85
CA ARG A 733 2.54 5.84 -22.07
C ARG A 733 3.72 6.47 -22.80
N ILE A 734 3.86 7.79 -22.79
CA ILE A 734 5.02 8.50 -23.33
C ILE A 734 6.27 8.07 -22.56
N GLU A 735 6.23 8.22 -21.23
CA GLU A 735 7.34 7.90 -20.33
C GLU A 735 7.73 6.41 -20.39
N ARG A 736 6.75 5.51 -20.43
CA ARG A 736 7.02 4.08 -20.58
C ARG A 736 7.66 3.77 -21.93
N THR A 737 7.23 4.40 -23.02
CA THR A 737 7.81 4.17 -24.34
C THR A 737 9.26 4.64 -24.37
N LEU A 738 9.56 5.83 -23.83
CA LEU A 738 10.92 6.35 -23.67
C LEU A 738 11.80 5.40 -22.84
N PHE A 739 11.30 4.91 -21.71
CA PHE A 739 12.02 3.94 -20.88
C PHE A 739 12.35 2.65 -21.64
N ILE A 740 11.41 2.09 -22.41
CA ILE A 740 11.66 0.86 -23.17
C ILE A 740 12.74 1.08 -24.25
N LEU A 741 12.72 2.24 -24.92
CA LEU A 741 13.73 2.58 -25.92
C LEU A 741 15.12 2.72 -25.29
N ASP A 742 15.23 3.35 -24.12
CA ASP A 742 16.46 3.43 -23.33
C ASP A 742 16.92 2.04 -22.85
N TRP A 743 15.98 1.21 -22.37
CA TRP A 743 16.23 -0.17 -21.95
C TRP A 743 16.82 -1.04 -23.07
N LEU A 744 16.39 -0.85 -24.32
CA LEU A 744 16.95 -1.59 -25.47
C LEU A 744 18.39 -1.15 -25.78
N GLN A 745 18.71 0.12 -25.59
CA GLN A 745 20.00 0.72 -25.94
C GLN A 745 21.08 0.54 -24.86
N SER A 746 20.73 0.45 -23.57
CA SER A 746 21.73 0.43 -22.48
C SER A 746 21.82 -0.92 -21.76
N VAL A 747 22.96 -1.59 -21.90
CA VAL A 747 23.31 -2.81 -21.12
C VAL A 747 23.52 -2.44 -19.64
N GLU A 748 24.10 -1.27 -19.39
CA GLU A 748 24.40 -0.75 -18.06
C GLU A 748 23.12 -0.52 -17.26
N LEU A 749 22.09 0.08 -17.87
CA LEU A 749 20.78 0.24 -17.25
C LEU A 749 20.22 -1.13 -16.81
N ARG A 750 20.27 -2.13 -17.70
CA ARG A 750 19.81 -3.50 -17.38
C ARG A 750 20.58 -4.07 -16.20
N ARG A 751 21.92 -3.97 -16.21
CA ARG A 751 22.78 -4.43 -15.11
C ARG A 751 22.45 -3.74 -13.78
N ARG A 752 22.30 -2.40 -13.78
CA ARG A 752 21.95 -1.63 -12.58
C ARG A 752 20.59 -2.03 -12.00
N VAL A 753 19.56 -2.19 -12.85
CA VAL A 753 18.23 -2.65 -12.41
C VAL A 753 18.30 -4.07 -11.83
N HIS A 754 19.02 -4.99 -12.49
CA HIS A 754 19.21 -6.35 -11.98
C HIS A 754 19.92 -6.38 -10.63
N ALA A 755 21.02 -5.63 -10.48
CA ALA A 755 21.74 -5.53 -9.22
C ALA A 755 20.86 -4.94 -8.10
N GLY A 756 20.12 -3.86 -8.39
CA GLY A 756 19.21 -3.24 -7.42
C GLY A 756 18.08 -4.16 -6.95
N LEU A 757 17.50 -4.97 -7.85
CA LEU A 757 16.46 -5.94 -7.49
C LEU A 757 17.03 -7.12 -6.69
N ASN A 758 18.22 -7.62 -7.05
CA ASN A 758 18.88 -8.69 -6.30
C ASN A 758 19.16 -8.29 -4.83
N LYS A 759 19.50 -7.01 -4.57
CA LYS A 759 19.64 -6.48 -3.20
C LYS A 759 18.34 -6.59 -2.40
N GLY A 760 17.20 -6.29 -3.03
CA GLY A 760 15.86 -6.44 -2.44
C GLY A 760 15.53 -7.90 -2.09
N GLU A 761 15.80 -8.83 -3.01
CA GLU A 761 15.60 -10.28 -2.78
C GLU A 761 16.48 -10.82 -1.64
N ALA A 762 17.75 -10.42 -1.60
CA ALA A 762 18.67 -10.80 -0.53
C ALA A 762 18.20 -10.26 0.84
N ARG A 763 17.74 -9.00 0.89
CA ARG A 763 17.17 -8.43 2.11
C ARG A 763 15.93 -9.19 2.57
N ASN A 764 15.09 -9.64 1.64
CA ASN A 764 13.92 -10.46 1.98
C ASN A 764 14.30 -11.79 2.64
N ALA A 765 15.48 -12.36 2.32
CA ALA A 765 16.01 -13.53 3.02
C ALA A 765 16.37 -13.21 4.48
N LEU A 766 17.11 -12.12 4.73
CA LEU A 766 17.43 -11.66 6.09
C LEU A 766 16.15 -11.34 6.88
N ALA A 767 15.17 -10.66 6.26
CA ALA A 767 13.90 -10.35 6.91
C ALA A 767 13.13 -11.60 7.34
N ARG A 768 13.16 -12.69 6.55
CA ARG A 768 12.57 -13.99 6.96
C ARG A 768 13.33 -14.63 8.12
N ALA A 769 14.66 -14.53 8.12
CA ALA A 769 15.49 -15.06 9.21
C ALA A 769 15.20 -14.35 10.54
N VAL A 770 14.98 -13.03 10.51
CA VAL A 770 14.58 -12.25 11.68
C VAL A 770 13.12 -12.49 12.08
N PHE A 771 12.20 -12.59 11.12
CA PHE A 771 10.75 -12.77 11.35
C PHE A 771 10.33 -14.25 11.46
N PHE A 772 10.92 -15.01 12.37
CA PHE A 772 10.80 -16.48 12.39
C PHE A 772 9.73 -17.03 13.35
N TYR A 773 9.37 -16.33 14.43
CA TYR A 773 8.37 -16.86 15.37
C TYR A 773 6.98 -16.95 14.73
N ARG A 774 6.14 -17.82 15.28
CA ARG A 774 4.82 -18.18 14.74
C ARG A 774 4.90 -18.73 13.32
N LEU A 775 6.01 -19.39 12.96
CA LEU A 775 6.28 -19.89 11.61
C LEU A 775 6.30 -18.77 10.55
N GLY A 776 6.65 -17.55 10.94
CA GLY A 776 6.54 -16.36 10.10
C GLY A 776 5.10 -15.92 9.81
N GLU A 777 4.11 -16.50 10.49
CA GLU A 777 2.71 -16.12 10.32
C GLU A 777 2.34 -14.90 11.14
N ILE A 778 1.65 -13.95 10.51
CA ILE A 778 1.01 -12.85 11.21
C ILE A 778 -0.29 -13.38 11.85
N ARG A 779 -0.44 -13.19 13.16
CA ARG A 779 -1.60 -13.68 13.94
C ARG A 779 -2.41 -12.56 14.59
N ASP A 780 -1.96 -11.32 14.46
CA ASP A 780 -2.56 -10.13 15.07
C ASP A 780 -3.81 -9.71 14.32
N ARG A 781 -4.81 -9.24 15.07
CA ARG A 781 -6.12 -8.87 14.52
C ARG A 781 -6.17 -7.45 13.97
N SER A 782 -5.52 -6.50 14.65
CA SER A 782 -5.58 -5.09 14.25
C SER A 782 -4.52 -4.78 13.21
N PHE A 783 -4.89 -3.94 12.24
CA PHE A 783 -3.95 -3.46 11.21
C PHE A 783 -2.78 -2.69 11.84
N GLU A 784 -3.03 -1.95 12.91
CA GLU A 784 -2.02 -1.23 13.69
C GLU A 784 -0.92 -2.16 14.22
N GLN A 785 -1.28 -3.28 14.87
CA GLN A 785 -0.29 -4.24 15.37
C GLN A 785 0.52 -4.89 14.23
N GLN A 786 -0.13 -5.15 13.09
CA GLN A 786 0.55 -5.66 11.90
C GLN A 786 1.57 -4.63 11.37
N ARG A 787 1.23 -3.34 11.42
CA ARG A 787 2.11 -2.24 11.02
C ARG A 787 3.29 -2.06 11.97
N TYR A 788 3.10 -2.20 13.28
CA TYR A 788 4.21 -2.19 14.23
C TYR A 788 5.18 -3.35 14.02
N ARG A 789 4.68 -4.55 13.69
CA ARG A 789 5.55 -5.67 13.29
C ARG A 789 6.38 -5.37 12.06
N ALA A 790 5.76 -4.85 11.00
CA ALA A 790 6.48 -4.47 9.78
C ALA A 790 7.54 -3.40 10.06
N SER A 791 7.21 -2.39 10.86
CA SER A 791 8.11 -1.29 11.22
C SER A 791 9.26 -1.76 12.12
N GLY A 792 8.97 -2.59 13.12
CA GLY A 792 9.98 -3.20 13.99
C GLY A 792 10.93 -4.11 13.24
N LEU A 793 10.40 -4.97 12.34
CA LEU A 793 11.21 -5.81 11.46
C LEU A 793 12.14 -4.95 10.60
N ASN A 794 11.62 -3.86 10.02
CA ASN A 794 12.41 -2.96 9.18
C ASN A 794 13.53 -2.26 9.96
N LEU A 795 13.23 -1.77 11.17
CA LEU A 795 14.20 -1.13 12.04
C LEU A 795 15.33 -2.08 12.47
N VAL A 796 15.00 -3.31 12.89
CA VAL A 796 16.01 -4.30 13.28
C VAL A 796 16.82 -4.76 12.06
N THR A 797 16.20 -4.89 10.89
CA THR A 797 16.95 -5.18 9.66
C THR A 797 17.95 -4.07 9.35
N ALA A 798 17.56 -2.80 9.47
CA ALA A 798 18.46 -1.66 9.28
C ALA A 798 19.61 -1.64 10.31
N ALA A 799 19.33 -1.99 11.57
CA ALA A 799 20.36 -2.10 12.61
C ALA A 799 21.39 -3.20 12.29
N ILE A 800 20.95 -4.35 11.78
CA ILE A 800 21.84 -5.44 11.33
C ILE A 800 22.72 -4.97 10.17
N VAL A 801 22.12 -4.30 9.17
CA VAL A 801 22.86 -3.75 8.02
C VAL A 801 23.94 -2.76 8.46
N LEU A 802 23.60 -1.83 9.35
CA LEU A 802 24.55 -0.84 9.87
C LEU A 802 25.69 -1.50 10.65
N TRP A 803 25.36 -2.43 11.55
CA TRP A 803 26.36 -3.16 12.33
C TRP A 803 27.30 -3.95 11.42
N ASN A 804 26.76 -4.69 10.46
CA ASN A 804 27.57 -5.46 9.52
C ASN A 804 28.46 -4.56 8.67
N THR A 805 27.96 -3.41 8.21
CA THR A 805 28.75 -2.44 7.42
C THR A 805 29.98 -1.98 8.20
N VAL A 806 29.81 -1.59 9.46
CA VAL A 806 30.90 -1.15 10.34
C VAL A 806 31.92 -2.26 10.60
N TYR A 807 31.48 -3.51 10.80
CA TYR A 807 32.41 -4.61 11.04
C TYR A 807 33.05 -5.17 9.75
N LEU A 808 32.41 -5.04 8.59
CA LEU A 808 33.03 -5.35 7.29
C LEU A 808 34.17 -4.37 6.98
N GLU A 809 33.99 -3.08 7.26
CA GLU A 809 35.07 -2.09 7.15
C GLU A 809 36.26 -2.45 8.06
N ARG A 810 35.99 -2.86 9.30
CA ARG A 810 37.02 -3.29 10.23
C ARG A 810 37.71 -4.58 9.78
N ALA A 811 36.95 -5.57 9.30
CA ALA A 811 37.48 -6.84 8.81
C ALA A 811 38.40 -6.64 7.60
N THR A 812 37.96 -5.83 6.63
CA THR A 812 38.77 -5.47 5.45
C THR A 812 40.02 -4.67 5.83
N SER A 813 39.91 -3.73 6.78
CA SER A 813 41.07 -3.00 7.31
C SER A 813 42.08 -3.92 8.01
N ALA A 814 41.62 -4.93 8.75
CA ALA A 814 42.48 -5.91 9.41
C ALA A 814 43.19 -6.83 8.40
N LEU A 815 42.50 -7.26 7.34
CA LEU A 815 43.12 -8.02 6.24
C LEU A 815 44.21 -7.21 5.54
N ARG A 816 43.96 -5.92 5.24
CA ARG A 816 45.01 -5.01 4.70
C ARG A 816 46.21 -4.90 5.63
N GLY A 817 45.96 -4.73 6.94
CA GLY A 817 47.00 -4.61 7.96
C GLY A 817 47.87 -5.86 8.12
N ASN A 818 47.33 -7.04 7.81
CA ASN A 818 48.06 -8.32 7.84
C ASN A 818 48.79 -8.66 6.52
N GLY A 819 48.89 -7.70 5.59
CA GLY A 819 49.63 -7.87 4.33
C GLY A 819 48.86 -8.58 3.22
N THR A 820 47.54 -8.80 3.37
CA THR A 820 46.70 -9.30 2.28
C THR A 820 46.48 -8.17 1.26
N ALA A 821 46.95 -8.36 0.02
CA ALA A 821 46.64 -7.47 -1.09
C ALA A 821 45.15 -7.59 -1.42
N LEU A 822 44.36 -6.60 -0.99
CA LEU A 822 42.93 -6.52 -1.29
C LEU A 822 42.73 -5.62 -2.51
N ASP A 823 42.04 -6.13 -3.51
CA ASP A 823 41.56 -5.34 -4.64
C ASP A 823 40.26 -4.64 -4.24
N ASP A 824 40.30 -3.31 -4.19
CA ASP A 824 39.17 -2.47 -3.78
C ASP A 824 37.97 -2.62 -4.72
N THR A 825 38.18 -3.04 -5.97
CA THR A 825 37.09 -3.31 -6.91
C THR A 825 36.23 -4.50 -6.48
N LEU A 826 36.72 -5.35 -5.58
CA LEU A 826 35.99 -6.50 -5.06
C LEU A 826 35.10 -6.14 -3.85
N LEU A 827 35.30 -4.99 -3.22
CA LEU A 827 34.51 -4.57 -2.04
C LEU A 827 33.01 -4.44 -2.34
N GLN A 828 32.65 -4.10 -3.57
CA GLN A 828 31.25 -4.00 -4.03
C GLN A 828 30.47 -5.33 -3.95
N TYR A 829 31.17 -6.47 -3.90
CA TYR A 829 30.56 -7.81 -3.80
C TYR A 829 30.31 -8.25 -2.36
N LEU A 830 30.90 -7.56 -1.37
CA LEU A 830 30.61 -7.82 0.04
C LEU A 830 29.17 -7.40 0.36
N SER A 831 28.46 -8.19 1.18
CA SER A 831 27.07 -7.91 1.52
C SER A 831 26.91 -7.67 3.02
N PRO A 832 26.30 -6.54 3.45
CA PRO A 832 26.01 -6.29 4.86
C PRO A 832 24.78 -7.08 5.35
N LEU A 833 24.25 -8.01 4.54
CA LEU A 833 23.06 -8.77 4.87
C LEU A 833 23.34 -10.11 5.57
N GLY A 834 24.60 -10.51 5.78
CA GLY A 834 24.91 -11.77 6.47
C GLY A 834 24.41 -11.82 7.92
N TRP A 835 23.91 -12.97 8.38
CA TRP A 835 23.38 -13.13 9.76
C TRP A 835 23.85 -14.38 10.49
N GLU A 836 24.72 -15.20 9.90
CA GLU A 836 25.19 -16.46 10.52
C GLU A 836 25.97 -16.22 11.81
N HIS A 837 26.64 -15.07 11.93
CA HIS A 837 27.35 -14.66 13.14
C HIS A 837 26.42 -14.10 14.23
N ILE A 838 25.14 -13.86 13.93
CA ILE A 838 24.17 -13.22 14.83
C ILE A 838 23.22 -14.28 15.39
N ASN A 839 23.24 -14.47 16.71
CA ASN A 839 22.26 -15.33 17.37
C ASN A 839 20.92 -14.59 17.53
N LEU A 840 19.93 -15.03 16.77
CA LEU A 840 18.55 -14.51 16.75
C LEU A 840 17.61 -15.22 17.76
N THR A 841 18.07 -16.26 18.44
CA THR A 841 17.24 -17.14 19.28
C THR A 841 17.79 -17.32 20.71
N GLY A 842 16.99 -17.90 21.60
CA GLY A 842 17.34 -18.14 23.01
C GLY A 842 16.78 -17.09 23.96
N ASP A 843 17.40 -16.97 25.15
CA ASP A 843 16.99 -15.98 26.16
C ASP A 843 17.42 -14.56 25.78
N TYR A 844 16.47 -13.62 25.79
CA TYR A 844 16.70 -12.22 25.44
C TYR A 844 17.22 -11.43 26.64
N LEU A 845 18.52 -11.58 26.90
CA LEU A 845 19.24 -10.90 27.96
C LEU A 845 19.97 -9.68 27.41
N TRP A 846 19.88 -8.56 28.13
CA TRP A 846 20.48 -7.26 27.78
C TRP A 846 21.78 -6.97 28.54
N ARG A 847 22.50 -8.03 28.92
CA ARG A 847 23.82 -7.92 29.54
C ARG A 847 24.87 -8.08 28.44
N SER A 848 25.80 -7.14 28.33
CA SER A 848 26.96 -7.31 27.45
C SER A 848 27.89 -8.38 28.05
N SER A 849 28.11 -9.47 27.33
CA SER A 849 29.08 -10.51 27.71
C SER A 849 30.54 -10.12 27.44
N ALA A 850 30.77 -9.10 26.60
CA ALA A 850 32.09 -8.61 26.25
C ALA A 850 32.45 -7.36 27.08
N LYS A 851 33.66 -7.36 27.68
CA LYS A 851 34.31 -6.13 28.14
C LYS A 851 34.71 -5.32 26.91
N VAL A 852 33.78 -4.53 26.37
CA VAL A 852 34.10 -3.50 25.39
C VAL A 852 34.92 -2.45 26.14
N GLY A 853 36.25 -2.50 26.01
CA GLY A 853 37.16 -1.52 26.60
C GLY A 853 36.86 -0.12 26.05
N ALA A 854 37.30 0.91 26.77
CA ALA A 854 37.17 2.30 26.35
C ALA A 854 37.86 2.50 24.98
N GLY A 855 37.11 2.36 23.88
CA GLY A 855 37.66 2.18 22.53
C GLY A 855 36.77 1.50 21.46
N LYS A 856 35.50 1.23 21.79
CA LYS A 856 34.30 1.26 20.90
C LYS A 856 33.92 0.06 19.99
N PHE A 857 34.65 -1.05 19.94
CA PHE A 857 34.24 -2.20 19.10
C PHE A 857 34.69 -3.55 19.67
N ARG A 858 34.01 -4.64 19.27
CA ARG A 858 34.41 -6.01 19.60
C ARG A 858 35.71 -6.40 18.89
N PRO A 859 36.50 -7.31 19.49
CA PRO A 859 37.63 -7.92 18.80
C PRO A 859 37.11 -8.75 17.60
N LEU A 860 37.83 -8.68 16.49
CA LEU A 860 37.62 -9.59 15.36
C LEU A 860 38.07 -11.00 15.76
N ARG A 861 37.51 -12.02 15.11
CA ARG A 861 37.97 -13.40 15.27
C ARG A 861 39.38 -13.56 14.67
N PRO A 862 40.23 -14.42 15.22
CA PRO A 862 41.54 -14.68 14.65
C PRO A 862 41.41 -15.32 13.27
N LEU A 863 42.31 -14.97 12.35
CA LEU A 863 42.46 -15.67 11.08
C LEU A 863 42.91 -17.12 11.36
N PRO A 864 42.38 -18.13 10.65
CA PRO A 864 42.97 -19.45 10.66
C PRO A 864 44.46 -19.34 10.26
N PRO A 865 45.38 -20.07 10.92
CA PRO A 865 46.75 -20.16 10.44
C PRO A 865 46.75 -20.71 9.00
N ALA A 866 47.59 -20.12 8.16
CA ALA A 866 47.71 -20.42 6.73
C ALA A 866 48.06 -21.88 6.44
#